data_AF-A0A852SSE5-F1
#
_entry.id   AF-A0A852SSE5-F1
#
_cell.length_a   1.000
_cell.length_b   1.000
_cell.length_c   1.000
_cell.angle_alpha   90.00
_cell.angle_beta   90.00
_cell.angle_gamma   90.00
#
_symmetry.space_group_name_H-M   'P 1'
#
loop_
_entity.id
_entity.type
_entity.pdbx_description
1 polymer ?
#
loop_
_entity_poly.entity_id
_entity_poly.type
_entity_poly.pdbx_seq_one_letter_code
_entity_poly.pdbx_strand_id
1 'polypeptide(L)'
;MASALALAGFAALGALPGLAASSASATPLPASAAPPAASATPLPASAAPLPATAASSGPLSATAPGEVAEPTPTPTPPPSDSVAPSPVPSADPDPVPAPAPPGATPDPGDTATPTPPPVVNEQPSILSPVAGELVTSGVLVQGTATPGASVQLLTGGSSEPLCIVTADADGAWSCAAPLESSPTTSLRAIALLAGADPAETSIDVAVLNAPVVTGGPRGRLTNGVVAGTAFPGATVTATAGDVACTGTADTSGAWVCPLADGIADGEYSVTATQSTAWSGSASSPASDPVAITVDVTVPAAPSLTSPSSGVTVSLAGQGFTGRGEPAATVSVFADAQVLCETTVGPDGSWSCAAAAAPAGRHRVAVLQQDAAGNVSVQSGPLTLMFQDAPATATPPATAPGTPASPARPAAGTPGAAPSSPGGAAGAPGSPSSPASPADPTPGDAAPSAPGTPAAPGTGQTPAAPAPGTWSDATRFTSALQPALGPATSGLWWLALLAGVLALVLIALPTRLLAGALGTLRALAPAATPTAAPTARASAGPGHRTPSHAVAPVLTPAPGGAAAAVAARLIAASDRVLGRNRSPVEYERAPQLTVGPVARGLLVLVASAAAVTLSAPVSGEPAYLRLFLAVAAALAVVSAVATVVPSAVARAAFGVASRVHVHPSYLFVSALAALVTRMLDLQPALVFGLVAGLVVAEGARRAERGALATIQVVALLVLGGAAWLVSGALQPGADLVGSSLGSTSTAALPGDPVLAAVAEFVHVVALASFGSAAVLLVPLGRSLGRRLLDWSPATWVLLTVPSFAVLAMLFTPWFVERTAANPGSAVLLPVLAAGFAAVCVAVWAWTRFIATADAED
;
A
#
# COMPACT_ATOMS: atom_id res chain seq x y z
N MET A 1 24.35 -19.00 -18.59
CA MET A 1 23.68 -19.43 -17.32
C MET A 1 22.65 -20.52 -17.64
N ALA A 2 23.06 -21.79 -17.75
CA ALA A 2 22.14 -22.88 -18.15
C ALA A 2 22.29 -24.19 -17.33
N SER A 3 23.28 -24.28 -16.44
CA SER A 3 23.62 -25.51 -15.71
C SER A 3 23.35 -25.45 -14.21
N ALA A 4 22.88 -24.31 -13.69
CA ALA A 4 22.65 -24.10 -12.25
C ALA A 4 21.26 -24.53 -11.76
N LEU A 5 20.28 -24.76 -12.66
CA LEU A 5 18.90 -25.10 -12.30
C LEU A 5 18.62 -26.62 -12.23
N ALA A 6 19.63 -27.47 -12.41
CA ALA A 6 19.44 -28.92 -12.58
C ALA A 6 19.59 -29.77 -11.30
N LEU A 7 19.91 -29.15 -10.15
CA LEU A 7 20.40 -29.87 -8.96
C LEU A 7 19.56 -29.69 -7.67
N ALA A 8 18.51 -28.88 -7.70
CA ALA A 8 17.65 -28.59 -6.53
C ALA A 8 16.29 -29.33 -6.57
N GLY A 9 16.20 -30.47 -7.26
CA GLY A 9 14.91 -31.01 -7.74
C GLY A 9 14.69 -32.52 -7.69
N PHE A 10 15.42 -33.29 -6.86
CA PHE A 10 15.13 -34.74 -6.69
C PHE A 10 15.66 -35.36 -5.37
N ALA A 11 15.39 -34.73 -4.22
CA ALA A 11 15.89 -35.22 -2.90
C ALA A 11 14.94 -34.93 -1.72
N ALA A 12 13.69 -35.40 -1.77
CA ALA A 12 12.70 -35.17 -0.69
C ALA A 12 11.69 -36.33 -0.50
N LEU A 13 12.09 -37.58 -0.73
CA LEU A 13 11.27 -38.77 -0.43
C LEU A 13 12.17 -39.97 -0.09
N GLY A 14 12.13 -40.40 1.18
CA GLY A 14 12.70 -41.67 1.63
C GLY A 14 13.97 -41.57 2.52
N ALA A 15 13.78 -41.37 3.82
CA ALA A 15 14.72 -41.79 4.87
C ALA A 15 14.04 -41.81 6.26
N LEU A 16 13.51 -42.96 6.67
CA LEU A 16 13.14 -43.24 8.06
C LEU A 16 14.04 -44.39 8.57
N PRO A 17 14.86 -44.19 9.62
CA PRO A 17 15.53 -45.29 10.30
C PRO A 17 14.53 -45.98 11.24
N GLY A 18 14.36 -47.30 11.10
CA GLY A 18 13.46 -48.09 11.94
C GLY A 18 14.15 -48.74 13.15
N LEU A 19 13.35 -49.15 14.13
CA LEU A 19 13.75 -50.09 15.18
C LEU A 19 12.79 -51.31 15.21
N ALA A 20 13.29 -52.41 15.76
CA ALA A 20 12.83 -53.78 15.49
C ALA A 20 11.42 -54.14 16.01
N ALA A 21 10.88 -55.27 15.52
CA ALA A 21 9.55 -55.78 15.82
C ALA A 21 9.55 -57.07 16.67
N SER A 22 8.54 -57.21 17.55
CA SER A 22 8.08 -58.44 18.24
C SER A 22 6.85 -58.11 19.12
N SER A 23 5.94 -59.02 19.51
CA SER A 23 5.58 -60.34 18.97
C SER A 23 4.35 -60.90 19.75
N ALA A 24 3.32 -61.43 19.05
CA ALA A 24 2.20 -62.24 19.61
C ALA A 24 1.27 -61.51 20.63
N SER A 25 0.01 -61.91 20.92
CA SER A 25 -0.96 -62.83 20.25
C SER A 25 -2.39 -62.70 20.84
N ALA A 26 -3.42 -62.97 20.00
CA ALA A 26 -4.73 -63.60 20.30
C ALA A 26 -5.73 -63.03 21.36
N THR A 27 -6.88 -62.49 20.87
CA THR A 27 -8.31 -62.89 21.06
C THR A 27 -8.82 -63.71 22.29
N PRO A 28 -10.15 -63.75 22.62
CA PRO A 28 -11.28 -62.77 22.40
C PRO A 28 -12.43 -62.70 23.48
N LEU A 29 -13.21 -61.60 23.52
CA LEU A 29 -14.69 -61.44 23.81
C LEU A 29 -15.33 -62.06 25.13
N PRO A 30 -16.64 -61.86 25.49
CA PRO A 30 -17.76 -61.07 24.89
C PRO A 30 -18.61 -60.13 25.83
N ALA A 31 -19.41 -59.24 25.20
CA ALA A 31 -20.76 -58.67 25.51
C ALA A 31 -21.35 -58.49 26.95
N SER A 32 -22.09 -57.38 27.19
CA SER A 32 -23.59 -57.33 27.29
C SER A 32 -24.24 -55.98 27.71
N ALA A 33 -25.46 -55.71 27.20
CA ALA A 33 -26.62 -54.96 27.76
C ALA A 33 -26.67 -53.41 28.03
N ALA A 34 -27.91 -52.90 28.00
CA ALA A 34 -28.50 -51.59 28.40
C ALA A 34 -30.06 -51.77 28.47
N PRO A 35 -30.94 -50.75 28.68
CA PRO A 35 -30.96 -49.51 29.49
C PRO A 35 -32.01 -49.61 30.66
N PRO A 36 -32.53 -48.51 31.28
CA PRO A 36 -33.94 -48.08 31.05
C PRO A 36 -34.20 -46.54 31.24
N ALA A 37 -35.48 -46.10 31.42
CA ALA A 37 -35.89 -44.67 31.42
C ALA A 37 -37.12 -44.30 32.31
N ALA A 38 -37.30 -42.98 32.59
CA ALA A 38 -38.48 -42.26 33.16
C ALA A 38 -38.85 -42.56 34.66
N SER A 39 -39.62 -41.77 35.44
CA SER A 39 -40.60 -40.67 35.18
C SER A 39 -40.83 -39.72 36.41
N ALA A 40 -41.65 -38.65 36.23
CA ALA A 40 -42.55 -37.97 37.21
C ALA A 40 -42.14 -36.66 37.96
N THR A 41 -43.16 -35.93 38.45
CA THR A 41 -43.27 -34.49 38.83
C THR A 41 -43.93 -34.30 40.24
N PRO A 42 -44.17 -33.10 40.87
CA PRO A 42 -44.91 -31.91 40.36
C PRO A 42 -44.56 -30.49 40.92
N LEU A 43 -45.46 -29.52 40.64
CA LEU A 43 -45.48 -28.03 40.79
C LEU A 43 -46.14 -27.51 42.12
N PRO A 44 -46.08 -26.21 42.55
CA PRO A 44 -46.70 -24.98 41.94
C PRO A 44 -45.75 -23.74 41.83
N ALA A 45 -45.88 -22.76 40.90
CA ALA A 45 -46.91 -21.71 40.64
C ALA A 45 -46.97 -20.59 41.72
N SER A 46 -47.07 -19.28 41.44
CA SER A 46 -47.26 -18.45 40.21
C SER A 46 -46.62 -17.02 40.45
N ALA A 47 -46.72 -15.90 39.71
CA ALA A 47 -47.53 -15.40 38.58
C ALA A 47 -46.81 -14.25 37.76
N ALA A 48 -47.54 -13.25 37.24
CA ALA A 48 -47.10 -12.10 36.39
C ALA A 48 -48.11 -10.90 36.58
N PRO A 49 -48.19 -9.77 35.79
CA PRO A 49 -47.41 -9.33 34.60
C PRO A 49 -47.10 -7.79 34.45
N LEU A 50 -46.48 -7.47 33.30
CA LEU A 50 -46.35 -6.23 32.46
C LEU A 50 -47.56 -5.25 32.43
N PRO A 51 -47.45 -3.96 31.96
CA PRO A 51 -46.94 -3.56 30.61
C PRO A 51 -46.25 -2.16 30.47
N ALA A 52 -46.10 -1.67 29.23
CA ALA A 52 -45.37 -0.45 28.83
C ALA A 52 -46.13 0.39 27.78
N THR A 53 -45.77 1.68 27.59
CA THR A 53 -45.71 2.39 26.28
C THR A 53 -45.12 3.82 26.33
N ALA A 54 -44.25 4.12 25.35
CA ALA A 54 -44.13 5.35 24.54
C ALA A 54 -43.90 6.79 25.11
N ALA A 55 -43.03 7.52 24.37
CA ALA A 55 -43.18 8.91 23.87
C ALA A 55 -42.29 10.07 24.42
N SER A 56 -41.48 10.59 23.48
CA SER A 56 -41.22 12.01 23.15
C SER A 56 -40.24 12.92 23.94
N SER A 57 -39.38 13.57 23.13
CA SER A 57 -38.94 14.99 23.15
C SER A 57 -38.18 15.61 24.34
N GLY A 58 -37.06 16.28 24.00
CA GLY A 58 -36.69 17.57 24.60
C GLY A 58 -35.24 17.67 25.13
N PRO A 59 -34.42 18.62 24.64
CA PRO A 59 -33.10 18.90 25.19
C PRO A 59 -33.13 20.04 26.24
N LEU A 60 -32.04 20.20 27.00
CA LEU A 60 -31.75 21.43 27.74
C LEU A 60 -30.31 21.90 27.45
N SER A 61 -30.19 23.10 26.90
CA SER A 61 -28.95 23.87 26.83
C SER A 61 -28.84 24.80 28.05
N ALA A 62 -27.65 25.33 28.30
CA ALA A 62 -27.36 26.20 29.44
C ALA A 62 -27.98 27.62 29.34
N THR A 63 -28.17 28.27 30.49
CA THR A 63 -28.21 29.75 30.60
C THR A 63 -27.74 30.19 31.99
N ALA A 64 -27.01 31.30 32.08
CA ALA A 64 -26.58 31.98 33.32
C ALA A 64 -27.51 33.23 33.56
N PRO A 65 -27.18 34.32 34.31
CA PRO A 65 -26.02 34.63 35.17
C PRO A 65 -26.33 35.38 36.52
N GLY A 66 -25.27 35.70 37.29
CA GLY A 66 -25.21 36.83 38.26
C GLY A 66 -25.81 36.63 39.67
N GLU A 67 -25.49 37.44 40.69
CA GLU A 67 -24.32 38.33 40.91
C GLU A 67 -24.21 38.75 42.42
N VAL A 68 -23.03 39.20 42.87
CA VAL A 68 -22.71 39.94 44.14
C VAL A 68 -23.12 39.36 45.52
N ALA A 69 -22.13 39.01 46.36
CA ALA A 69 -21.94 39.55 47.73
C ALA A 69 -20.69 38.97 48.46
N GLU A 70 -19.90 39.85 49.11
CA GLU A 70 -18.88 39.51 50.14
C GLU A 70 -19.52 39.60 51.56
N PRO A 71 -18.92 39.15 52.70
CA PRO A 71 -17.51 39.38 53.07
C PRO A 71 -16.71 38.26 53.79
N THR A 72 -15.40 38.45 53.75
CA THR A 72 -14.29 37.81 54.51
C THR A 72 -14.46 37.89 56.05
N PRO A 73 -14.16 36.83 56.86
CA PRO A 73 -12.84 36.72 57.53
C PRO A 73 -12.27 35.31 57.82
N THR A 74 -10.94 35.24 57.89
CA THR A 74 -10.12 34.07 58.32
C THR A 74 -9.86 34.07 59.84
N PRO A 75 -9.58 32.90 60.47
CA PRO A 75 -8.59 32.86 61.55
C PRO A 75 -7.56 31.71 61.48
N THR A 76 -6.36 31.98 61.98
CA THR A 76 -5.17 31.11 62.06
C THR A 76 -5.19 30.18 63.30
N PRO A 77 -4.58 28.97 63.29
CA PRO A 77 -4.45 28.11 64.48
C PRO A 77 -3.39 28.59 65.50
N PRO A 78 -3.52 28.24 66.80
CA PRO A 78 -2.57 28.60 67.87
C PRO A 78 -1.55 27.49 68.25
N PRO A 79 -0.44 27.81 68.98
CA PRO A 79 0.67 26.88 69.31
C PRO A 79 0.85 26.59 70.83
N SER A 80 1.82 25.74 71.21
CA SER A 80 2.68 25.86 72.43
C SER A 80 3.77 24.76 72.52
N ASP A 81 4.84 25.01 73.30
CA ASP A 81 6.12 24.27 73.31
C ASP A 81 6.47 23.47 74.61
N SER A 82 7.57 22.70 74.52
CA SER A 82 8.56 22.37 75.59
C SER A 82 8.26 21.30 76.68
N VAL A 83 9.25 20.42 76.93
CA VAL A 83 9.92 20.14 78.24
C VAL A 83 10.94 18.97 78.14
N ALA A 84 12.03 19.02 78.92
CA ALA A 84 13.03 17.95 79.20
C ALA A 84 13.84 18.33 80.47
N PRO A 85 14.78 17.54 81.06
CA PRO A 85 15.09 16.08 80.96
C PRO A 85 15.32 15.36 82.34
N SER A 86 15.88 14.13 82.33
CA SER A 86 16.65 13.47 83.43
C SER A 86 15.88 12.86 84.64
N PRO A 87 16.43 11.92 85.48
CA PRO A 87 17.86 11.60 85.73
C PRO A 87 18.29 10.08 85.74
N VAL A 88 19.45 9.80 86.35
CA VAL A 88 20.34 8.59 86.27
C VAL A 88 20.14 7.57 87.43
N PRO A 89 20.85 6.41 87.43
CA PRO A 89 21.99 6.24 88.38
C PRO A 89 23.25 5.50 87.82
N SER A 90 24.34 5.45 88.60
CA SER A 90 25.73 5.16 88.15
C SER A 90 26.50 4.12 88.98
N ALA A 91 27.56 3.51 88.41
CA ALA A 91 28.84 3.03 89.02
C ALA A 91 29.64 2.12 88.04
N ASP A 92 30.95 1.84 88.14
CA ASP A 92 32.20 2.61 88.42
C ASP A 92 33.42 1.70 87.95
N PRO A 93 34.75 1.95 88.16
CA PRO A 93 35.70 2.01 87.02
C PRO A 93 36.92 1.03 87.01
N ASP A 94 37.87 1.27 86.09
CA ASP A 94 39.04 0.45 85.65
C ASP A 94 40.16 0.17 86.70
N PRO A 95 41.14 -0.71 86.36
CA PRO A 95 42.51 -0.20 86.09
C PRO A 95 43.38 -0.98 85.05
N VAL A 96 44.52 -0.35 84.66
CA VAL A 96 45.58 -0.80 83.70
C VAL A 96 46.94 -0.29 84.27
N PRO A 97 48.11 -1.01 84.34
CA PRO A 97 48.98 -1.28 83.16
C PRO A 97 50.10 -2.40 83.18
N ALA A 98 50.52 -2.83 81.98
CA ALA A 98 51.90 -3.26 81.55
C ALA A 98 52.64 -4.44 82.29
N PRO A 99 53.85 -4.91 81.86
CA PRO A 99 54.63 -4.72 80.61
C PRO A 99 54.96 -6.07 79.87
N ALA A 100 55.92 -6.08 78.93
CA ALA A 100 56.31 -7.25 78.10
C ALA A 100 57.74 -7.80 78.37
N PRO A 101 58.05 -9.07 78.01
CA PRO A 101 59.41 -9.60 77.86
C PRO A 101 59.80 -9.95 76.39
N PRO A 102 61.09 -10.21 76.06
CA PRO A 102 61.58 -10.15 74.67
C PRO A 102 62.07 -11.47 74.02
N GLY A 103 62.03 -11.48 72.68
CA GLY A 103 63.13 -11.90 71.79
C GLY A 103 63.64 -13.36 71.78
N ALA A 104 63.45 -14.05 70.65
CA ALA A 104 64.27 -15.20 70.24
C ALA A 104 64.56 -15.18 68.72
N THR A 105 65.82 -15.46 68.39
CA THR A 105 66.58 -15.46 67.13
C THR A 105 65.90 -16.14 65.90
N PRO A 106 66.17 -15.69 64.64
CA PRO A 106 65.59 -16.27 63.42
C PRO A 106 66.36 -17.48 62.85
N ASP A 107 65.75 -18.17 61.88
CA ASP A 107 66.40 -19.05 60.89
C ASP A 107 65.72 -18.85 59.51
N PRO A 108 66.41 -18.91 58.34
CA PRO A 108 65.87 -18.39 57.07
C PRO A 108 65.47 -19.46 56.03
N GLY A 109 64.47 -19.12 55.21
CA GLY A 109 63.92 -19.92 54.10
C GLY A 109 62.39 -20.07 54.26
N ASP A 110 61.53 -19.68 53.32
CA ASP A 110 61.70 -19.57 51.87
C ASP A 110 61.38 -18.19 51.26
N THR A 111 61.90 -17.94 50.06
CA THR A 111 61.48 -16.80 49.21
C THR A 111 60.18 -17.14 48.46
N ALA A 112 59.06 -17.11 49.17
CA ALA A 112 57.75 -16.98 48.55
C ALA A 112 57.41 -15.49 48.39
N THR A 113 57.50 -14.97 47.17
CA THR A 113 56.92 -13.66 46.84
C THR A 113 55.41 -13.74 47.09
N PRO A 114 54.82 -12.94 47.98
CA PRO A 114 53.37 -12.90 48.10
C PRO A 114 52.82 -12.25 46.82
N THR A 115 52.22 -13.06 45.94
CA THR A 115 51.30 -12.52 44.94
C THR A 115 50.26 -11.69 45.70
N PRO A 116 50.08 -10.39 45.41
CA PRO A 116 49.04 -9.62 46.06
C PRO A 116 47.69 -10.30 45.79
N PRO A 117 46.73 -10.25 46.74
CA PRO A 117 45.39 -10.78 46.49
C PRO A 117 44.84 -10.14 45.20
N PRO A 118 44.12 -10.91 44.36
CA PRO A 118 43.55 -10.36 43.14
C PRO A 118 42.66 -9.16 43.50
N VAL A 119 42.86 -8.04 42.79
CA VAL A 119 42.02 -6.86 42.98
C VAL A 119 40.63 -7.25 42.51
N VAL A 120 39.65 -7.24 43.42
CA VAL A 120 38.27 -7.53 43.07
C VAL A 120 37.63 -6.26 42.52
N ASN A 121 37.10 -6.36 41.31
CA ASN A 121 36.26 -5.34 40.70
C ASN A 121 34.81 -5.67 41.05
N GLU A 122 34.15 -4.82 41.83
CA GLU A 122 32.75 -5.00 42.19
C GLU A 122 31.83 -4.79 40.99
N GLN A 123 30.66 -5.44 41.00
CA GLN A 123 29.73 -5.37 39.89
C GLN A 123 29.15 -3.95 39.76
N PRO A 124 29.23 -3.31 38.57
CA PRO A 124 28.62 -2.00 38.39
C PRO A 124 27.10 -2.06 38.55
N SER A 125 26.50 -0.94 38.98
CA SER A 125 25.05 -0.73 38.98
C SER A 125 24.68 0.41 38.04
N ILE A 126 23.46 0.39 37.53
CA ILE A 126 22.82 1.54 36.88
C ILE A 126 21.64 1.91 37.79
N LEU A 127 21.62 3.16 38.26
CA LEU A 127 20.65 3.70 39.22
C LEU A 127 19.61 4.60 38.55
N SER A 128 19.99 5.24 37.44
CA SER A 128 19.12 6.05 36.59
C SER A 128 19.58 5.91 35.13
N PRO A 129 18.67 5.79 34.14
CA PRO A 129 17.25 5.46 34.33
C PRO A 129 17.04 4.09 34.99
N VAL A 130 15.84 3.80 35.46
CA VAL A 130 15.49 2.48 36.01
C VAL A 130 15.01 1.52 34.90
N ALA A 131 15.15 0.21 35.14
CA ALA A 131 14.71 -0.80 34.17
C ALA A 131 13.21 -0.68 33.87
N GLY A 132 12.87 -0.60 32.58
CA GLY A 132 11.50 -0.37 32.08
C GLY A 132 11.04 1.08 32.04
N GLU A 133 11.89 2.06 32.38
CA GLU A 133 11.56 3.48 32.28
C GLU A 133 11.43 3.94 30.81
N LEU A 134 10.56 4.94 30.57
CA LEU A 134 10.45 5.63 29.28
C LEU A 134 11.31 6.89 29.31
N VAL A 135 12.38 6.92 28.52
CA VAL A 135 13.37 7.99 28.48
C VAL A 135 13.42 8.68 27.11
N THR A 136 14.29 9.68 26.99
CA THR A 136 14.47 10.51 25.80
C THR A 136 15.96 10.64 25.45
N SER A 137 16.24 11.08 24.22
CA SER A 137 17.58 11.44 23.74
C SER A 137 18.26 12.45 24.68
N GLY A 138 19.45 12.10 25.18
CA GLY A 138 20.20 12.95 26.12
C GLY A 138 19.95 12.62 27.59
N VAL A 139 19.31 11.49 27.92
CA VAL A 139 19.20 11.00 29.29
C VAL A 139 20.58 10.89 29.95
N LEU A 140 20.70 11.39 31.19
CA LEU A 140 21.89 11.23 32.01
C LEU A 140 21.83 9.87 32.72
N VAL A 141 22.53 8.89 32.18
CA VAL A 141 22.69 7.58 32.81
C VAL A 141 23.65 7.73 34.00
N GLN A 142 23.26 7.24 35.16
CA GLN A 142 24.01 7.33 36.42
C GLN A 142 24.07 5.96 37.09
N GLY A 143 25.16 5.69 37.81
CA GLY A 143 25.37 4.40 38.46
C GLY A 143 26.52 4.38 39.44
N THR A 144 26.85 3.18 39.91
CA THR A 144 28.06 2.91 40.73
C THR A 144 28.97 1.88 40.08
N ALA A 145 30.24 1.90 40.46
CA ALA A 145 31.29 0.94 40.12
C ALA A 145 32.43 1.03 41.14
N THR A 146 33.40 0.12 41.10
CA THR A 146 34.61 0.20 41.96
C THR A 146 35.30 1.56 41.78
N PRO A 147 35.63 2.32 42.84
CA PRO A 147 36.29 3.62 42.74
C PRO A 147 37.55 3.58 41.86
N GLY A 148 37.66 4.50 40.91
CA GLY A 148 38.76 4.55 39.94
C GLY A 148 38.68 3.53 38.78
N ALA A 149 37.64 2.69 38.70
CA ALA A 149 37.41 1.84 37.53
C ALA A 149 36.96 2.66 36.31
N SER A 150 37.34 2.21 35.12
CA SER A 150 36.87 2.75 33.84
C SER A 150 35.52 2.10 33.50
N VAL A 151 34.44 2.87 33.53
CA VAL A 151 33.10 2.43 33.12
C VAL A 151 32.88 2.78 31.64
N GLN A 152 32.58 1.76 30.84
CA GLN A 152 32.14 1.89 29.45
C GLN A 152 30.63 1.64 29.39
N LEU A 153 29.87 2.57 28.81
CA LEU A 153 28.42 2.38 28.57
C LEU A 153 28.19 2.05 27.09
N LEU A 154 27.50 0.95 26.82
CA LEU A 154 27.17 0.47 25.47
C LEU A 154 25.66 0.29 25.33
N THR A 155 25.16 0.32 24.09
CA THR A 155 23.79 -0.09 23.77
C THR A 155 23.75 -1.51 23.22
N GLY A 156 22.60 -2.19 23.36
CA GLY A 156 22.43 -3.59 22.94
C GLY A 156 22.90 -3.86 21.51
N GLY A 157 23.97 -4.64 21.38
CA GLY A 157 24.58 -5.02 20.09
C GLY A 157 25.75 -4.15 19.63
N SER A 158 26.04 -3.00 20.26
CA SER A 158 27.23 -2.21 19.94
C SER A 158 28.50 -2.77 20.59
N SER A 159 29.61 -2.73 19.85
CA SER A 159 30.97 -2.86 20.42
C SER A 159 31.61 -1.51 20.73
N GLU A 160 31.08 -0.44 20.13
CA GLU A 160 31.47 0.95 20.42
C GLU A 160 30.71 1.45 21.66
N PRO A 161 31.39 2.04 22.65
CA PRO A 161 30.74 2.66 23.80
C PRO A 161 30.23 4.07 23.47
N LEU A 162 29.04 4.40 23.98
CA LEU A 162 28.44 5.74 23.92
C LEU A 162 29.30 6.75 24.69
N CYS A 163 29.97 6.27 25.75
CA CYS A 163 30.89 7.04 26.57
C CYS A 163 31.83 6.11 27.33
N ILE A 164 32.99 6.66 27.72
CA ILE A 164 33.91 6.05 28.67
C ILE A 164 34.15 7.08 29.77
N VAL A 165 33.88 6.71 31.01
CA VAL A 165 34.02 7.57 32.20
C VAL A 165 34.75 6.82 33.30
N THR A 166 35.34 7.53 34.26
CA THR A 166 35.97 6.90 35.44
C THR A 166 35.06 7.08 36.64
N ALA A 167 34.86 6.01 37.42
CA ALA A 167 34.14 6.11 38.69
C ALA A 167 34.95 6.95 39.68
N ASP A 168 34.27 7.85 40.40
CA ASP A 168 34.93 8.77 41.33
C ASP A 168 35.38 8.09 42.64
N ALA A 169 35.81 8.89 43.63
CA ALA A 169 36.32 8.39 44.91
C ALA A 169 35.24 7.70 45.77
N ASP A 170 33.97 8.05 45.56
CA ASP A 170 32.80 7.46 46.22
C ASP A 170 32.19 6.32 45.37
N GLY A 171 32.78 6.02 44.20
CA GLY A 171 32.37 4.97 43.27
C GLY A 171 31.23 5.36 42.33
N ALA A 172 30.82 6.62 42.30
CA ALA A 172 29.76 7.10 41.42
C ALA A 172 30.27 7.39 40.01
N TRP A 173 29.39 7.24 39.01
CA TRP A 173 29.65 7.62 37.63
C TRP A 173 28.39 8.18 36.95
N SER A 174 28.57 9.02 35.93
CA SER A 174 27.48 9.54 35.11
C SER A 174 27.89 9.78 33.66
N CYS A 175 26.95 9.66 32.73
CA CYS A 175 27.18 9.76 31.29
C CYS A 175 25.90 10.19 30.56
N ALA A 176 26.00 11.18 29.66
CA ALA A 176 24.90 11.58 28.79
C ALA A 176 24.78 10.63 27.60
N ALA A 177 23.64 9.95 27.46
CA ALA A 177 23.41 8.96 26.40
C ALA A 177 22.53 9.55 25.27
N PRO A 178 23.05 9.74 24.04
CA PRO A 178 22.23 10.01 22.88
C PRO A 178 21.53 8.72 22.45
N LEU A 179 20.26 8.57 22.85
CA LEU A 179 19.45 7.39 22.56
C LEU A 179 18.44 7.65 21.43
N GLU A 180 18.42 6.74 20.46
CA GLU A 180 17.41 6.71 19.40
C GLU A 180 16.11 6.08 19.87
N SER A 181 15.00 6.47 19.23
CA SER A 181 13.67 6.02 19.68
C SER A 181 13.43 4.54 19.37
N SER A 182 13.14 3.75 20.42
CA SER A 182 12.99 2.30 20.36
C SER A 182 12.08 1.79 21.49
N PRO A 183 11.24 0.77 21.24
CA PRO A 183 10.47 0.10 22.30
C PRO A 183 11.34 -0.63 23.33
N THR A 184 12.60 -0.95 22.99
CA THR A 184 13.54 -1.61 23.91
C THR A 184 14.98 -1.24 23.52
N THR A 185 15.68 -0.60 24.44
CA THR A 185 17.10 -0.24 24.33
C THR A 185 17.81 -0.82 25.55
N SER A 186 18.66 -1.81 25.33
CA SER A 186 19.49 -2.35 26.41
C SER A 186 20.67 -1.42 26.65
N LEU A 187 20.84 -0.94 27.89
CA LEU A 187 21.97 -0.15 28.37
C LEU A 187 22.88 -1.08 29.18
N ARG A 188 24.09 -1.34 28.68
CA ARG A 188 25.06 -2.23 29.32
C ARG A 188 26.28 -1.45 29.78
N ALA A 189 26.56 -1.46 31.08
CA ALA A 189 27.73 -0.83 31.68
C ALA A 189 28.78 -1.91 32.02
N ILE A 190 30.01 -1.73 31.54
CA ILE A 190 31.17 -2.57 31.85
C ILE A 190 32.15 -1.74 32.67
N ALA A 191 32.46 -2.18 33.89
CA ALA A 191 33.55 -1.63 34.70
C ALA A 191 34.84 -2.42 34.46
N LEU A 192 35.94 -1.72 34.13
CA LEU A 192 37.27 -2.29 33.97
C LEU A 192 38.24 -1.69 35.00
N LEU A 193 38.94 -2.53 35.74
CA LEU A 193 39.90 -2.14 36.78
C LEU A 193 41.23 -2.89 36.57
N ALA A 194 42.35 -2.21 36.79
CA ALA A 194 43.68 -2.77 36.49
C ALA A 194 44.01 -3.95 37.42
N GLY A 195 44.27 -5.12 36.82
CA GLY A 195 44.58 -6.36 37.57
C GLY A 195 43.34 -7.12 38.07
N ALA A 196 42.14 -6.75 37.60
CA ALA A 196 40.87 -7.39 37.89
C ALA A 196 40.18 -7.87 36.60
N ASP A 197 39.25 -8.81 36.72
CA ASP A 197 38.36 -9.20 35.63
C ASP A 197 37.32 -8.09 35.34
N PRO A 198 36.84 -7.95 34.09
CA PRO A 198 35.77 -7.01 33.76
C PRO A 198 34.46 -7.43 34.41
N ALA A 199 33.77 -6.48 35.04
CA ALA A 199 32.48 -6.70 35.68
C ALA A 199 31.40 -5.90 34.94
N GLU A 200 30.21 -6.46 34.76
CA GLU A 200 29.18 -5.86 33.91
C GLU A 200 27.76 -5.95 34.48
N THR A 201 26.90 -5.05 34.00
CA THR A 201 25.46 -5.02 34.30
C THR A 201 24.70 -4.50 33.08
N SER A 202 23.42 -4.83 32.98
CA SER A 202 22.55 -4.37 31.90
C SER A 202 21.12 -4.13 32.37
N ILE A 203 20.51 -3.04 31.91
CA ILE A 203 19.08 -2.75 32.06
C ILE A 203 18.46 -2.49 30.69
N ASP A 204 17.16 -2.77 30.54
CA ASP A 204 16.41 -2.40 29.34
C ASP A 204 15.52 -1.19 29.63
N VAL A 205 15.48 -0.22 28.73
CA VAL A 205 14.60 0.97 28.79
C VAL A 205 13.87 1.20 27.47
N ALA A 206 12.73 1.89 27.52
CA ALA A 206 12.02 2.36 26.33
C ALA A 206 12.46 3.80 26.02
N VAL A 207 12.56 4.18 24.75
CA VAL A 207 13.06 5.52 24.35
C VAL A 207 12.08 6.14 23.35
N LEU A 208 11.51 7.31 23.66
CA LEU A 208 10.60 8.03 22.75
C LEU A 208 10.93 9.52 22.71
N ASN A 209 11.66 9.92 21.67
CA ASN A 209 12.10 11.30 21.46
C ASN A 209 10.92 12.18 20.98
N ALA A 210 11.10 13.50 20.98
CA ALA A 210 10.10 14.40 20.40
C ALA A 210 9.91 14.15 18.89
N PRO A 211 8.71 14.34 18.33
CA PRO A 211 8.52 14.36 16.88
C PRO A 211 9.10 15.65 16.28
N VAL A 212 9.24 15.71 14.96
CA VAL A 212 9.68 16.91 14.23
C VAL A 212 8.50 17.46 13.43
N VAL A 213 8.18 18.74 13.59
CA VAL A 213 7.25 19.45 12.69
C VAL A 213 8.08 20.06 11.55
N THR A 214 7.60 20.00 10.31
CA THR A 214 8.30 20.61 9.15
C THR A 214 7.61 21.88 8.65
N GLY A 215 6.29 21.94 8.78
CA GLY A 215 5.41 23.00 8.31
C GLY A 215 4.06 22.40 7.95
N GLY A 216 3.53 22.75 6.78
CA GLY A 216 2.54 21.94 6.06
C GLY A 216 3.13 21.24 4.83
N PRO A 217 2.33 20.47 4.06
CA PRO A 217 2.80 19.64 2.94
C PRO A 217 3.50 20.39 1.79
N ARG A 218 3.39 21.72 1.72
CA ARG A 218 4.07 22.58 0.72
C ARG A 218 5.13 23.51 1.32
N GLY A 219 5.50 23.32 2.59
CA GLY A 219 6.43 24.18 3.30
C GLY A 219 5.74 25.02 4.38
N ARG A 220 6.08 26.31 4.48
CA ARG A 220 5.68 27.14 5.63
C ARG A 220 4.34 27.86 5.47
N LEU A 221 3.83 27.99 4.24
CA LEU A 221 2.46 28.41 3.96
C LEU A 221 1.58 27.16 3.78
N THR A 222 0.38 27.12 4.35
CA THR A 222 -0.52 25.97 4.24
C THR A 222 -2.00 26.30 4.41
N ASN A 223 -2.84 25.54 3.70
CA ASN A 223 -4.29 25.42 3.90
C ASN A 223 -4.70 24.71 5.20
N GLY A 224 -4.08 25.06 6.33
CA GLY A 224 -4.38 24.50 7.65
C GLY A 224 -3.94 23.04 7.86
N VAL A 225 -3.06 22.48 7.01
CA VAL A 225 -2.56 21.10 7.17
C VAL A 225 -1.12 21.14 7.69
N VAL A 226 -0.89 20.55 8.86
CA VAL A 226 0.46 20.37 9.43
C VAL A 226 1.07 19.05 8.93
N ALA A 227 2.39 19.02 8.77
CA ALA A 227 3.17 17.84 8.40
C ALA A 227 4.47 17.74 9.22
N GLY A 228 5.04 16.53 9.31
CA GLY A 228 6.29 16.29 10.02
C GLY A 228 6.78 14.86 9.97
N THR A 229 7.75 14.53 10.82
CA THR A 229 8.21 13.16 11.10
C THR A 229 8.08 12.79 12.58
N ALA A 230 7.98 11.49 12.85
CA ALA A 230 7.74 10.89 14.16
C ALA A 230 8.19 9.41 14.14
N PHE A 231 8.06 8.70 15.26
CA PHE A 231 8.30 7.26 15.31
C PHE A 231 7.24 6.51 14.47
N PRO A 232 7.61 5.55 13.61
CA PRO A 232 6.65 4.85 12.74
C PRO A 232 5.50 4.20 13.50
N GLY A 233 4.26 4.48 13.08
CA GLY A 233 3.04 4.01 13.76
C GLY A 233 2.69 4.74 15.07
N ALA A 234 3.39 5.83 15.42
CA ALA A 234 3.01 6.68 16.55
C ALA A 234 1.77 7.53 16.24
N THR A 235 0.97 7.80 17.26
CA THR A 235 -0.05 8.86 17.22
C THR A 235 0.62 10.18 17.57
N VAL A 236 0.54 11.15 16.66
CA VAL A 236 1.08 12.50 16.83
C VAL A 236 -0.06 13.47 17.12
N THR A 237 0.08 14.27 18.17
CA THR A 237 -0.81 15.41 18.45
C THR A 237 -0.05 16.68 18.10
N ALA A 238 -0.55 17.47 17.16
CA ALA A 238 0.03 18.74 16.76
C ALA A 238 -0.89 19.90 17.19
N THR A 239 -0.30 20.96 17.73
CA THR A 239 -1.03 22.09 18.34
C THR A 239 -0.53 23.41 17.78
N ALA A 240 -1.45 24.23 17.28
CA ALA A 240 -1.25 25.52 16.65
C ALA A 240 -2.10 26.59 17.38
N GLY A 241 -1.49 27.26 18.37
CA GLY A 241 -2.26 28.09 19.31
C GLY A 241 -3.22 27.23 20.14
N ASP A 242 -4.49 27.62 20.22
CA ASP A 242 -5.54 26.85 20.91
C ASP A 242 -6.11 25.68 20.08
N VAL A 243 -5.76 25.58 18.78
CA VAL A 243 -6.25 24.52 17.88
C VAL A 243 -5.30 23.33 17.91
N ALA A 244 -5.80 22.13 18.19
CA ALA A 244 -5.04 20.89 18.08
C ALA A 244 -5.65 19.94 17.03
N CYS A 245 -4.82 19.09 16.44
CA CYS A 245 -5.22 17.96 15.62
C CYS A 245 -4.42 16.71 15.98
N THR A 246 -4.92 15.54 15.57
CA THR A 246 -4.21 14.27 15.68
C THR A 246 -4.01 13.62 14.31
N GLY A 247 -2.83 13.06 14.10
CA GLY A 247 -2.46 12.29 12.92
C GLY A 247 -1.64 11.06 13.33
N THR A 248 -1.48 10.09 12.43
CA THR A 248 -0.66 8.90 12.66
C THR A 248 0.55 8.92 11.74
N ALA A 249 1.72 8.60 12.28
CA ALA A 249 2.95 8.43 11.53
C ALA A 249 2.92 7.14 10.72
N ASP A 250 3.21 7.21 9.42
CA ASP A 250 3.25 6.03 8.55
C ASP A 250 4.54 5.20 8.75
N THR A 251 4.74 4.17 7.92
CA THR A 251 5.92 3.28 8.03
C THR A 251 7.28 3.97 7.79
N SER A 252 7.29 5.19 7.22
CA SER A 252 8.48 6.03 7.07
C SER A 252 8.66 7.03 8.22
N GLY A 253 7.71 7.08 9.16
CA GLY A 253 7.64 8.08 10.22
C GLY A 253 6.97 9.39 9.78
N ALA A 254 6.62 9.56 8.51
CA ALA A 254 5.95 10.76 8.02
C ALA A 254 4.50 10.83 8.54
N TRP A 255 4.08 12.02 9.00
CA TRP A 255 2.72 12.28 9.43
C TRP A 255 2.16 13.57 8.80
N VAL A 256 0.84 13.60 8.63
CA VAL A 256 0.06 14.77 8.22
C VAL A 256 -1.19 14.90 9.08
N CYS A 257 -1.61 16.13 9.35
CA CYS A 257 -2.60 16.45 10.38
C CYS A 257 -3.37 17.71 9.94
N PRO A 258 -4.62 17.61 9.46
CA PRO A 258 -5.45 18.79 9.21
C PRO A 258 -5.86 19.41 10.55
N LEU A 259 -5.60 20.70 10.73
CA LEU A 259 -6.08 21.46 11.88
C LEU A 259 -7.61 21.53 11.85
N ALA A 260 -8.23 21.49 13.02
CA ALA A 260 -9.68 21.32 13.16
C ALA A 260 -10.49 22.49 12.58
N ASP A 261 -11.75 22.21 12.23
CA ASP A 261 -12.70 23.19 11.71
C ASP A 261 -12.78 24.44 12.63
N GLY A 262 -12.39 25.61 12.08
CA GLY A 262 -12.44 26.89 12.80
C GLY A 262 -11.11 27.60 12.99
N ILE A 263 -9.98 27.04 12.52
CA ILE A 263 -8.75 27.84 12.35
C ILE A 263 -8.97 28.94 11.29
N ALA A 264 -8.29 30.08 11.46
CA ALA A 264 -8.40 31.25 10.61
C ALA A 264 -7.06 31.58 9.91
N ASP A 265 -7.09 32.52 8.97
CA ASP A 265 -5.90 33.01 8.29
C ASP A 265 -4.98 33.75 9.28
N GLY A 266 -3.68 33.43 9.31
CA GLY A 266 -2.74 34.04 10.25
C GLY A 266 -1.42 33.28 10.43
N GLU A 267 -0.52 33.82 11.24
CA GLU A 267 0.72 33.13 11.65
C GLU A 267 0.50 32.32 12.93
N TYR A 268 0.94 31.07 12.93
CA TYR A 268 0.81 30.13 14.05
C TYR A 268 2.15 29.50 14.38
N SER A 269 2.45 29.37 15.68
CA SER A 269 3.55 28.54 16.16
C SER A 269 3.03 27.15 16.48
N VAL A 270 3.59 26.13 15.82
CA VAL A 270 3.16 24.74 15.94
C VAL A 270 4.16 23.91 16.74
N THR A 271 3.69 23.16 17.73
CA THR A 271 4.45 22.10 18.40
C THR A 271 3.73 20.77 18.23
N ALA A 272 4.45 19.65 18.37
CA ALA A 272 3.85 18.32 18.35
C ALA A 272 4.41 17.41 19.45
N THR A 273 3.59 16.52 19.98
CA THR A 273 3.99 15.38 20.84
C THR A 273 3.57 14.07 20.20
N GLN A 274 4.19 12.95 20.58
CA GLN A 274 3.82 11.63 20.08
C GLN A 274 3.63 10.59 21.20
N SER A 275 2.84 9.56 20.94
CA SER A 275 2.68 8.38 21.79
C SER A 275 2.60 7.10 20.96
N THR A 276 2.95 5.97 21.55
CA THR A 276 2.99 4.66 20.89
C THR A 276 2.26 3.61 21.73
N ALA A 277 1.90 2.48 21.11
CA ALA A 277 1.27 1.37 21.83
C ALA A 277 2.15 0.79 22.97
N TRP A 278 3.46 1.03 22.94
CA TRP A 278 4.41 0.59 23.97
C TRP A 278 4.82 1.69 24.96
N SER A 279 4.58 2.99 24.67
CA SER A 279 4.67 4.07 25.68
C SER A 279 3.42 4.14 26.57
N GLY A 280 2.34 3.44 26.20
CA GLY A 280 1.12 3.34 26.99
C GLY A 280 0.41 4.70 27.09
N SER A 281 0.20 5.18 28.32
CA SER A 281 -0.37 6.51 28.57
C SER A 281 0.66 7.64 28.54
N ALA A 282 1.95 7.34 28.42
CA ALA A 282 3.01 8.34 28.36
C ALA A 282 3.25 8.81 26.91
N SER A 283 3.69 10.06 26.78
CA SER A 283 3.96 10.75 25.52
C SER A 283 5.39 11.34 25.55
N SER A 284 5.95 11.58 24.37
CA SER A 284 7.23 12.29 24.22
C SER A 284 7.18 13.71 24.79
N PRO A 285 8.35 14.36 24.97
CA PRO A 285 8.42 15.82 25.00
C PRO A 285 7.78 16.43 23.75
N ALA A 286 7.44 17.72 23.83
CA ALA A 286 7.06 18.50 22.67
C ALA A 286 8.26 18.73 21.73
N SER A 287 7.97 18.83 20.43
CA SER A 287 8.91 19.28 19.41
C SER A 287 9.38 20.71 19.67
N ASP A 288 10.49 21.11 19.03
CA ASP A 288 10.79 22.52 18.81
C ASP A 288 9.60 23.23 18.11
N PRO A 289 9.34 24.51 18.43
CA PRO A 289 8.24 25.27 17.85
C PRO A 289 8.52 25.67 16.39
N VAL A 290 7.53 25.46 15.54
CA VAL A 290 7.58 25.70 14.09
C VAL A 290 6.55 26.74 13.70
N ALA A 291 7.02 27.95 13.39
CA ALA A 291 6.20 28.99 12.78
C ALA A 291 5.72 28.54 11.38
N ILE A 292 4.43 28.71 11.11
CA ILE A 292 3.75 28.55 9.81
C ILE A 292 2.83 29.76 9.56
N THR A 293 2.48 29.97 8.30
CA THR A 293 1.36 30.83 7.89
C THR A 293 0.22 29.93 7.44
N VAL A 294 -0.95 30.09 8.07
CA VAL A 294 -2.20 29.44 7.68
C VAL A 294 -2.99 30.40 6.80
N ASP A 295 -3.50 29.88 5.69
CA ASP A 295 -4.40 30.56 4.77
C ASP A 295 -5.44 29.53 4.29
N VAL A 296 -6.66 29.64 4.81
CA VAL A 296 -7.81 28.79 4.48
C VAL A 296 -8.85 29.51 3.60
N THR A 297 -8.52 30.70 3.08
CA THR A 297 -9.40 31.46 2.20
C THR A 297 -9.42 30.83 0.81
N VAL A 298 -10.51 30.10 0.52
CA VAL A 298 -10.68 29.39 -0.76
C VAL A 298 -10.75 30.37 -1.93
N PRO A 299 -9.89 30.24 -2.96
CA PRO A 299 -9.84 31.17 -4.09
C PRO A 299 -11.11 31.09 -4.93
N ALA A 300 -11.45 32.21 -5.57
CA ALA A 300 -12.66 32.31 -6.39
C ALA A 300 -12.62 31.34 -7.59
N ALA A 301 -13.80 31.02 -8.15
CA ALA A 301 -13.87 30.17 -9.36
C ALA A 301 -13.20 30.88 -10.56
N PRO A 302 -12.21 30.28 -11.23
CA PRO A 302 -11.58 30.87 -12.41
C PRO A 302 -12.56 30.90 -13.58
N SER A 303 -12.38 31.87 -14.47
CA SER A 303 -13.23 32.03 -15.66
C SER A 303 -12.50 31.57 -16.92
N LEU A 304 -13.18 30.77 -17.73
CA LEU A 304 -12.72 30.35 -19.06
C LEU A 304 -13.30 31.31 -20.10
N THR A 305 -12.44 32.00 -20.85
CA THR A 305 -12.83 33.04 -21.83
C THR A 305 -12.73 32.59 -23.28
N SER A 306 -11.86 31.63 -23.58
CA SER A 306 -11.71 31.01 -24.90
C SER A 306 -11.28 29.55 -24.75
N PRO A 307 -11.79 28.61 -25.57
CA PRO A 307 -12.81 28.77 -26.63
C PRO A 307 -14.21 29.03 -26.06
N SER A 308 -15.18 29.33 -26.93
CA SER A 308 -16.59 29.52 -26.56
C SER A 308 -17.42 28.23 -26.66
N SER A 309 -18.59 28.20 -26.02
CA SER A 309 -19.40 26.99 -25.89
C SER A 309 -20.06 26.57 -27.21
N GLY A 310 -20.07 25.27 -27.49
CA GLY A 310 -20.61 24.66 -28.71
C GLY A 310 -19.64 24.60 -29.90
N VAL A 311 -18.41 25.10 -29.74
CA VAL A 311 -17.39 25.14 -30.81
C VAL A 311 -16.72 23.77 -30.99
N THR A 312 -16.38 23.44 -32.25
CA THR A 312 -15.53 22.30 -32.60
C THR A 312 -14.05 22.72 -32.53
N VAL A 313 -13.24 21.93 -31.83
CA VAL A 313 -11.83 22.20 -31.51
C VAL A 313 -10.95 21.01 -31.90
N SER A 314 -9.65 21.27 -32.10
CA SER A 314 -8.66 20.23 -32.41
C SER A 314 -8.53 19.21 -31.27
N LEU A 315 -8.28 17.93 -31.59
CA LEU A 315 -7.97 16.89 -30.58
C LEU A 315 -6.76 17.25 -29.71
N ALA A 316 -5.79 18.00 -30.23
CA ALA A 316 -4.57 18.39 -29.51
C ALA A 316 -4.13 19.80 -29.88
N GLY A 317 -3.41 20.48 -28.97
CA GLY A 317 -2.89 21.83 -29.17
C GLY A 317 -3.94 22.93 -29.12
N GLN A 318 -5.18 22.63 -28.72
CA GLN A 318 -6.22 23.64 -28.54
C GLN A 318 -5.80 24.62 -27.43
N GLY A 319 -5.75 25.91 -27.76
CA GLY A 319 -5.51 26.96 -26.77
C GLY A 319 -6.73 27.19 -25.88
N PHE A 320 -6.50 27.32 -24.57
CA PHE A 320 -7.49 27.76 -23.59
C PHE A 320 -6.97 29.01 -22.89
N THR A 321 -7.83 29.99 -22.67
CA THR A 321 -7.47 31.25 -21.97
C THR A 321 -8.53 31.64 -20.96
N GLY A 322 -8.14 32.41 -19.94
CA GLY A 322 -9.08 32.85 -18.93
C GLY A 322 -8.56 33.93 -17.98
N ARG A 323 -9.34 34.15 -16.91
CA ARG A 323 -8.91 34.89 -15.72
C ARG A 323 -8.93 33.97 -14.50
N GLY A 324 -8.01 34.24 -13.57
CA GLY A 324 -7.88 33.56 -12.29
C GLY A 324 -7.25 34.48 -11.26
N GLU A 325 -6.87 33.92 -10.13
CA GLU A 325 -6.18 34.63 -9.05
C GLU A 325 -4.66 34.64 -9.32
N PRO A 326 -3.97 35.79 -9.23
CA PRO A 326 -2.54 35.88 -9.54
C PRO A 326 -1.69 34.85 -8.77
N ALA A 327 -0.72 34.23 -9.47
CA ALA A 327 0.15 33.16 -8.97
C ALA A 327 -0.53 31.84 -8.56
N ALA A 328 -1.88 31.75 -8.57
CA ALA A 328 -2.57 30.46 -8.47
C ALA A 328 -2.25 29.57 -9.69
N THR A 329 -2.42 28.26 -9.53
CA THR A 329 -2.28 27.26 -10.59
C THR A 329 -3.66 26.86 -11.09
N VAL A 330 -3.96 27.13 -12.36
CA VAL A 330 -5.21 26.76 -13.04
C VAL A 330 -5.03 25.42 -13.76
N SER A 331 -5.91 24.48 -13.45
CA SER A 331 -6.01 23.18 -14.14
C SER A 331 -7.31 23.13 -14.97
N VAL A 332 -7.18 22.74 -16.25
CA VAL A 332 -8.30 22.67 -17.22
C VAL A 332 -8.67 21.23 -17.48
N PHE A 333 -9.95 20.88 -17.38
CA PHE A 333 -10.44 19.50 -17.50
C PHE A 333 -11.36 19.30 -18.70
N ALA A 334 -11.32 18.13 -19.33
CA ALA A 334 -12.38 17.57 -20.16
C ALA A 334 -13.02 16.39 -19.43
N ASP A 335 -14.25 16.59 -18.95
CA ASP A 335 -15.01 15.72 -18.03
C ASP A 335 -14.24 15.35 -16.75
N ALA A 336 -13.27 14.43 -16.82
CA ALA A 336 -12.40 14.00 -15.72
C ALA A 336 -10.91 13.93 -16.09
N GLN A 337 -10.54 14.22 -17.34
CA GLN A 337 -9.15 14.26 -17.82
C GLN A 337 -8.60 15.69 -17.72
N VAL A 338 -7.43 15.88 -17.12
CA VAL A 338 -6.67 17.14 -17.24
C VAL A 338 -6.20 17.31 -18.69
N LEU A 339 -6.57 18.43 -19.31
CA LEU A 339 -6.11 18.86 -20.62
C LEU A 339 -4.79 19.62 -20.55
N CYS A 340 -4.65 20.49 -19.55
CA CYS A 340 -3.47 21.30 -19.30
C CYS A 340 -3.48 21.84 -17.87
N GLU A 341 -2.34 22.35 -17.44
CA GLU A 341 -2.16 23.11 -16.22
C GLU A 341 -1.27 24.33 -16.51
N THR A 342 -1.50 25.45 -15.83
CA THR A 342 -0.74 26.70 -16.01
C THR A 342 -0.84 27.59 -14.77
N THR A 343 0.19 28.38 -14.48
CA THR A 343 0.08 29.45 -13.48
C THR A 343 -0.65 30.67 -14.05
N VAL A 344 -1.31 31.43 -13.18
CA VAL A 344 -1.94 32.71 -13.51
C VAL A 344 -0.91 33.84 -13.38
N GLY A 345 -0.85 34.70 -14.39
CA GLY A 345 0.04 35.86 -14.43
C GLY A 345 -0.33 36.94 -13.39
N PRO A 346 0.57 37.91 -13.15
CA PRO A 346 0.36 38.98 -12.15
C PRO A 346 -0.80 39.93 -12.49
N ASP A 347 -1.29 39.94 -13.74
CA ASP A 347 -2.50 40.66 -14.15
C ASP A 347 -3.79 39.85 -13.95
N GLY A 348 -3.71 38.62 -13.44
CA GLY A 348 -4.83 37.70 -13.30
C GLY A 348 -5.22 36.98 -14.61
N SER A 349 -4.45 37.08 -15.70
CA SER A 349 -4.67 36.31 -16.93
C SER A 349 -3.95 34.97 -16.93
N TRP A 350 -4.50 33.98 -17.64
CA TRP A 350 -3.83 32.70 -17.88
C TRP A 350 -4.11 32.18 -19.29
N SER A 351 -3.18 31.38 -19.80
CA SER A 351 -3.31 30.70 -21.10
C SER A 351 -2.53 29.39 -21.12
N CYS A 352 -3.13 28.32 -21.63
CA CYS A 352 -2.47 27.04 -21.85
C CYS A 352 -2.73 26.51 -23.28
N ALA A 353 -1.99 25.49 -23.69
CA ALA A 353 -2.33 24.62 -24.81
C ALA A 353 -2.66 23.21 -24.28
N ALA A 354 -3.76 22.63 -24.74
CA ALA A 354 -4.19 21.31 -24.30
C ALA A 354 -3.37 20.16 -24.93
N ALA A 355 -3.11 19.15 -24.11
CA ALA A 355 -2.73 17.81 -24.54
C ALA A 355 -3.87 17.12 -25.33
N ALA A 356 -3.62 15.89 -25.79
CA ALA A 356 -4.59 15.15 -26.60
C ALA A 356 -5.85 14.75 -25.81
N ALA A 357 -7.00 15.26 -26.26
CA ALA A 357 -8.33 14.90 -25.79
C ALA A 357 -8.94 13.78 -26.66
N PRO A 358 -9.85 12.95 -26.11
CA PRO A 358 -10.63 12.00 -26.91
C PRO A 358 -11.52 12.72 -27.94
N ALA A 359 -11.79 12.05 -29.07
CA ALA A 359 -12.71 12.57 -30.08
C ALA A 359 -14.16 12.42 -29.63
N GLY A 360 -14.89 13.54 -29.51
CA GLY A 360 -16.26 13.54 -29.02
C GLY A 360 -16.71 14.86 -28.39
N ARG A 361 -17.90 14.83 -27.77
CA ARG A 361 -18.50 15.97 -27.08
C ARG A 361 -18.21 15.89 -25.59
N HIS A 362 -17.39 16.81 -25.08
CA HIS A 362 -16.90 16.82 -23.71
C HIS A 362 -17.34 18.09 -22.97
N ARG A 363 -17.54 18.00 -21.65
CA ARG A 363 -17.70 19.19 -20.79
C ARG A 363 -16.32 19.69 -20.39
N VAL A 364 -16.02 20.96 -20.64
CA VAL A 364 -14.78 21.58 -20.17
C VAL A 364 -15.07 22.47 -18.96
N ALA A 365 -14.29 22.29 -17.90
CA ALA A 365 -14.36 23.10 -16.69
C ALA A 365 -12.94 23.44 -16.22
N VAL A 366 -12.81 24.53 -15.45
CA VAL A 366 -11.55 24.98 -14.88
C VAL A 366 -11.67 25.15 -13.37
N LEU A 367 -10.59 24.88 -12.65
CA LEU A 367 -10.42 25.17 -11.23
C LEU A 367 -9.03 25.79 -11.01
N GLN A 368 -8.82 26.45 -9.88
CA GLN A 368 -7.51 26.93 -9.48
C GLN A 368 -7.14 26.51 -8.06
N GLN A 369 -5.85 26.33 -7.82
CA GLN A 369 -5.25 26.12 -6.51
C GLN A 369 -4.28 27.26 -6.20
N ASP A 370 -4.41 27.86 -5.02
CA ASP A 370 -3.50 28.91 -4.55
C ASP A 370 -2.15 28.36 -4.06
N ALA A 371 -1.31 29.23 -3.49
CA ALA A 371 0.00 28.87 -2.95
C ALA A 371 -0.06 28.08 -1.62
N ALA A 372 -1.14 28.22 -0.84
CA ALA A 372 -1.35 27.50 0.42
C ALA A 372 -1.87 26.07 0.20
N GLY A 373 -2.61 25.86 -0.89
CA GLY A 373 -3.22 24.62 -1.31
C GLY A 373 -4.75 24.62 -1.37
N ASN A 374 -5.45 25.73 -1.09
CA ASN A 374 -6.91 25.75 -1.21
C ASN A 374 -7.31 25.63 -2.68
N VAL A 375 -8.45 24.99 -2.94
CA VAL A 375 -8.93 24.68 -4.30
C VAL A 375 -10.29 25.32 -4.53
N SER A 376 -10.40 26.13 -5.58
CA SER A 376 -11.65 26.79 -5.96
C SER A 376 -12.76 25.80 -6.30
N VAL A 377 -14.01 26.24 -6.20
CA VAL A 377 -15.10 25.57 -6.93
C VAL A 377 -14.83 25.62 -8.44
N GLN A 378 -15.35 24.65 -9.20
CA GLN A 378 -15.20 24.63 -10.65
C GLN A 378 -15.96 25.78 -11.32
N SER A 379 -15.46 26.24 -12.46
CA SER A 379 -16.18 27.13 -13.37
C SER A 379 -17.51 26.53 -13.85
N GLY A 380 -18.38 27.39 -14.39
CA GLY A 380 -19.50 26.92 -15.21
C GLY A 380 -19.00 26.01 -16.35
N PRO A 381 -19.60 24.84 -16.60
CA PRO A 381 -19.10 23.87 -17.57
C PRO A 381 -19.40 24.31 -19.00
N LEU A 382 -18.33 24.60 -19.76
CA LEU A 382 -18.36 24.76 -21.20
C LEU A 382 -18.67 23.41 -21.86
N THR A 383 -19.17 23.40 -23.10
CA THR A 383 -19.28 22.16 -23.88
C THR A 383 -18.59 22.31 -25.23
N LEU A 384 -17.64 21.43 -25.52
CA LEU A 384 -16.86 21.45 -26.77
C LEU A 384 -17.01 20.15 -27.54
N MET A 385 -16.70 20.19 -28.84
CA MET A 385 -16.61 19.04 -29.72
C MET A 385 -15.16 18.87 -30.18
N PHE A 386 -14.45 17.88 -29.65
CA PHE A 386 -13.08 17.58 -30.03
C PHE A 386 -13.05 16.68 -31.26
N GLN A 387 -12.42 17.14 -32.35
CA GLN A 387 -12.29 16.43 -33.62
C GLN A 387 -10.93 16.68 -34.28
N ASP A 388 -10.50 15.81 -35.19
CA ASP A 388 -9.30 16.02 -36.00
C ASP A 388 -9.45 17.28 -36.87
N ALA A 389 -8.35 18.04 -36.99
CA ALA A 389 -8.30 19.12 -37.97
C ALA A 389 -8.43 18.52 -39.39
N PRO A 390 -9.28 19.10 -40.27
CA PRO A 390 -9.49 18.55 -41.60
C PRO A 390 -8.18 18.55 -42.40
N ALA A 391 -7.76 17.36 -42.83
CA ALA A 391 -6.49 17.17 -43.53
C ALA A 391 -6.44 18.04 -44.79
N THR A 392 -5.48 18.96 -44.84
CA THR A 392 -5.26 19.82 -46.01
C THR A 392 -4.83 18.95 -47.18
N ALA A 393 -5.68 18.84 -48.20
CA ALA A 393 -5.49 17.90 -49.29
C ALA A 393 -4.22 18.23 -50.09
N THR A 394 -3.19 17.40 -49.95
CA THR A 394 -1.96 17.50 -50.76
C THR A 394 -2.31 17.13 -52.20
N PRO A 395 -2.01 17.96 -53.22
CA PRO A 395 -2.31 17.63 -54.60
C PRO A 395 -1.48 16.41 -55.05
N PRO A 396 -2.06 15.49 -55.86
CA PRO A 396 -1.42 14.24 -56.21
C PRO A 396 -0.19 14.45 -57.11
N ALA A 397 0.94 13.86 -56.74
CA ALA A 397 2.17 13.92 -57.50
C ALA A 397 2.06 13.19 -58.85
N THR A 398 2.55 13.81 -59.92
CA THR A 398 2.57 13.23 -61.28
C THR A 398 3.67 12.17 -61.41
N ALA A 399 3.40 11.09 -62.15
CA ALA A 399 4.32 9.96 -62.30
C ALA A 399 5.57 10.29 -63.17
N PRO A 400 6.70 9.57 -63.01
CA PRO A 400 7.95 9.88 -63.72
C PRO A 400 7.93 9.47 -65.20
N GLY A 401 8.55 10.28 -66.06
CA GLY A 401 8.73 9.98 -67.50
C GLY A 401 10.12 9.44 -67.86
N THR A 402 10.18 8.62 -68.91
CA THR A 402 11.39 8.01 -69.48
C THR A 402 12.29 9.05 -70.19
N PRO A 403 13.65 8.98 -70.08
CA PRO A 403 14.53 10.03 -70.59
C PRO A 403 15.08 9.85 -72.03
N ALA A 404 15.46 11.00 -72.63
CA ALA A 404 16.31 11.18 -73.83
C ALA A 404 15.71 10.76 -75.21
N SER A 405 16.07 11.35 -76.37
CA SER A 405 17.16 12.30 -76.72
C SER A 405 16.70 13.34 -77.80
N PRO A 406 17.52 14.31 -78.29
CA PRO A 406 17.02 15.68 -78.54
C PRO A 406 17.14 16.25 -79.99
N ALA A 407 16.41 17.35 -80.25
CA ALA A 407 16.72 18.34 -81.30
C ALA A 407 16.19 19.77 -80.98
N ARG A 408 16.83 20.80 -81.57
CA ARG A 408 16.81 22.26 -81.31
C ARG A 408 16.86 22.97 -82.70
N PRO A 409 16.50 24.28 -82.95
CA PRO A 409 15.72 25.32 -82.21
C PRO A 409 14.66 26.09 -83.08
N ALA A 410 14.10 27.18 -82.51
CA ALA A 410 13.78 28.48 -83.16
C ALA A 410 12.58 28.56 -84.17
N ALA A 411 11.89 29.71 -84.35
CA ALA A 411 11.87 31.02 -83.65
C ALA A 411 10.46 31.65 -83.73
N GLY A 412 10.17 32.64 -82.86
CA GLY A 412 8.91 33.42 -82.91
C GLY A 412 8.88 34.63 -81.97
N THR A 413 9.11 35.82 -82.52
CA THR A 413 8.87 37.16 -81.93
C THR A 413 7.37 37.57 -82.06
N PRO A 414 6.88 38.72 -81.53
CA PRO A 414 7.57 39.89 -80.97
C PRO A 414 7.12 40.30 -79.55
N GLY A 415 7.67 41.41 -79.04
CA GLY A 415 7.19 42.09 -77.83
C GLY A 415 6.68 43.51 -78.11
N ALA A 416 5.85 44.04 -77.21
CA ALA A 416 5.48 45.45 -77.13
C ALA A 416 5.12 45.81 -75.67
N ALA A 417 5.57 46.96 -75.19
CA ALA A 417 5.03 47.61 -73.99
C ALA A 417 3.83 48.50 -74.38
N PRO A 418 2.92 48.87 -73.45
CA PRO A 418 3.18 50.08 -72.67
C PRO A 418 2.58 50.15 -71.23
N SER A 419 3.14 51.09 -70.45
CA SER A 419 2.51 51.95 -69.43
C SER A 419 1.74 51.41 -68.19
N SER A 420 2.34 51.72 -67.04
CA SER A 420 1.81 52.12 -65.70
C SER A 420 0.57 53.07 -65.73
N PRO A 421 -0.15 53.36 -64.60
CA PRO A 421 0.23 53.40 -63.17
C PRO A 421 -0.65 52.54 -62.23
N GLY A 422 -0.45 52.45 -60.89
CA GLY A 422 0.49 53.07 -59.93
C GLY A 422 -0.27 53.78 -58.78
N GLY A 423 0.12 53.68 -57.49
CA GLY A 423 1.18 52.89 -56.85
C GLY A 423 1.18 53.05 -55.31
N ALA A 424 2.21 52.48 -54.65
CA ALA A 424 2.87 52.90 -53.39
C ALA A 424 2.07 53.08 -52.08
N ALA A 425 2.60 52.85 -50.86
CA ALA A 425 3.80 52.14 -50.34
C ALA A 425 3.59 51.97 -48.80
N GLY A 426 4.31 51.15 -48.04
CA GLY A 426 5.40 50.19 -48.32
C GLY A 426 5.87 49.52 -47.00
N ALA A 427 6.75 48.52 -47.07
CA ALA A 427 7.32 47.85 -45.90
C ALA A 427 8.80 47.45 -46.16
N PRO A 428 9.66 47.39 -45.13
CA PRO A 428 11.10 47.17 -45.28
C PRO A 428 11.52 45.69 -45.30
N GLY A 429 12.79 45.46 -45.66
CA GLY A 429 13.48 44.19 -45.46
C GLY A 429 14.91 44.38 -44.95
N SER A 430 15.47 43.29 -44.40
CA SER A 430 16.87 42.88 -44.18
C SER A 430 18.01 43.79 -44.69
N PRO A 431 19.17 43.88 -43.98
CA PRO A 431 20.08 42.73 -43.85
C PRO A 431 20.91 42.67 -42.54
N SER A 432 22.02 41.92 -42.57
CA SER A 432 22.79 41.39 -41.43
C SER A 432 24.22 41.95 -41.27
N SER A 433 24.63 42.23 -40.02
CA SER A 433 26.03 42.34 -39.52
C SER A 433 26.88 43.51 -40.10
N PRO A 434 28.09 43.85 -39.57
CA PRO A 434 28.85 43.29 -38.42
C PRO A 434 29.43 44.34 -37.41
N ALA A 435 30.16 43.83 -36.41
CA ALA A 435 31.31 44.43 -35.69
C ALA A 435 31.15 45.50 -34.57
N SER A 436 32.11 45.45 -33.65
CA SER A 436 32.41 46.26 -32.43
C SER A 436 33.10 47.62 -32.77
N PRO A 437 33.60 48.49 -31.83
CA PRO A 437 33.85 48.31 -30.38
C PRO A 437 33.62 49.52 -29.43
N ALA A 438 33.81 49.30 -28.12
CA ALA A 438 34.63 50.12 -27.19
C ALA A 438 34.67 49.50 -25.78
N ASP A 439 35.71 49.85 -25.00
CA ASP A 439 36.03 49.34 -23.65
C ASP A 439 36.24 50.54 -22.67
N PRO A 440 36.31 50.34 -21.35
CA PRO A 440 37.65 50.48 -20.74
C PRO A 440 37.99 49.47 -19.62
N THR A 441 39.29 49.21 -19.50
CA THR A 441 39.96 48.11 -18.79
C THR A 441 40.50 48.52 -17.38
N PRO A 442 41.11 47.61 -16.57
CA PRO A 442 41.09 47.68 -15.10
C PRO A 442 42.46 48.02 -14.45
N GLY A 443 42.66 47.62 -13.18
CA GLY A 443 43.95 47.57 -12.49
C GLY A 443 44.21 46.19 -11.86
N ASP A 444 45.43 45.68 -12.00
CA ASP A 444 45.83 44.28 -11.71
C ASP A 444 46.28 43.99 -10.27
N ALA A 445 46.21 42.71 -9.89
CA ALA A 445 47.24 42.04 -9.06
C ALA A 445 47.28 40.51 -9.30
N ALA A 446 48.49 39.95 -9.33
CA ALA A 446 48.82 38.59 -9.80
C ALA A 446 48.52 37.44 -8.77
N PRO A 447 48.55 36.15 -9.19
CA PRO A 447 48.07 35.02 -8.37
C PRO A 447 49.17 34.35 -7.50
N SER A 448 48.76 33.46 -6.60
CA SER A 448 49.64 32.51 -5.89
C SER A 448 48.89 31.26 -5.41
N ALA A 449 49.59 30.13 -5.34
CA ALA A 449 49.11 28.82 -4.86
C ALA A 449 50.32 27.93 -4.48
N PRO A 450 50.15 26.78 -3.78
CA PRO A 450 48.96 26.25 -3.11
C PRO A 450 49.13 26.10 -1.58
N GLY A 451 48.04 25.78 -0.86
CA GLY A 451 48.05 25.42 0.56
C GLY A 451 47.39 24.06 0.81
N THR A 452 47.98 23.24 1.69
CA THR A 452 47.53 21.88 2.05
C THR A 452 46.16 21.90 2.76
N PRO A 453 45.25 20.93 2.51
CA PRO A 453 43.89 20.98 3.05
C PRO A 453 43.80 20.75 4.56
N ALA A 454 42.89 21.48 5.22
CA ALA A 454 42.34 21.10 6.51
C ALA A 454 41.22 20.06 6.34
N ALA A 455 41.03 19.18 7.31
CA ALA A 455 40.02 18.12 7.27
C ALA A 455 38.58 18.68 7.38
N PRO A 456 37.58 18.03 6.76
CA PRO A 456 36.19 18.46 6.87
C PRO A 456 35.62 18.18 8.27
N GLY A 457 35.00 19.19 8.88
CA GLY A 457 34.18 19.00 10.07
C GLY A 457 32.88 18.27 9.70
N THR A 458 32.68 17.07 10.24
CA THR A 458 31.46 16.27 10.04
C THR A 458 30.30 16.85 10.86
N GLY A 459 29.65 17.88 10.31
CA GLY A 459 28.56 18.62 10.96
C GLY A 459 27.45 19.07 10.01
N GLN A 460 27.33 18.44 8.85
CA GLN A 460 26.20 18.65 7.93
C GLN A 460 25.33 17.39 7.88
N THR A 461 24.19 17.44 8.56
CA THR A 461 23.06 16.55 8.28
C THR A 461 22.73 16.64 6.78
N PRO A 462 22.56 15.52 6.06
CA PRO A 462 22.09 15.56 4.69
C PRO A 462 20.78 16.36 4.61
N ALA A 463 20.72 17.33 3.71
CA ALA A 463 19.47 18.05 3.46
C ALA A 463 18.40 17.04 3.04
N ALA A 464 17.17 17.19 3.55
CA ALA A 464 16.08 16.29 3.23
C ALA A 464 15.89 16.19 1.71
N PRO A 465 15.75 14.98 1.14
CA PRO A 465 15.51 14.82 -0.29
C PRO A 465 14.23 15.56 -0.68
N ALA A 466 14.30 16.38 -1.74
CA ALA A 466 13.13 17.09 -2.24
C ALA A 466 12.06 16.08 -2.69
N PRO A 467 10.77 16.30 -2.38
CA PRO A 467 9.71 15.33 -2.68
C PRO A 467 9.64 15.07 -4.20
N GLY A 468 9.69 13.79 -4.59
CA GLY A 468 9.77 13.37 -5.98
C GLY A 468 11.18 12.99 -6.45
N THR A 469 12.02 12.37 -5.62
CA THR A 469 13.24 11.72 -6.11
C THR A 469 12.94 10.34 -6.69
N TRP A 470 13.76 9.85 -7.63
CA TRP A 470 13.64 8.47 -8.14
C TRP A 470 13.87 7.42 -7.04
N SER A 471 14.49 7.78 -5.91
CA SER A 471 14.77 6.94 -4.75
C SER A 471 13.64 6.90 -3.70
N ASP A 472 12.59 7.71 -3.83
CA ASP A 472 11.52 7.81 -2.82
C ASP A 472 10.83 6.46 -2.55
N ALA A 473 10.42 6.23 -1.30
CA ALA A 473 9.69 5.01 -0.92
C ALA A 473 8.28 4.98 -1.54
N THR A 474 7.73 3.78 -1.75
CA THR A 474 6.34 3.60 -2.19
C THR A 474 5.62 2.61 -1.29
N ARG A 475 4.28 2.52 -1.38
CA ARG A 475 3.51 1.45 -0.70
C ARG A 475 3.92 0.02 -1.12
N PHE A 476 4.82 -0.15 -2.09
CA PHE A 476 5.38 -1.44 -2.51
C PHE A 476 6.82 -1.69 -2.04
N THR A 477 7.56 -0.70 -1.52
CA THR A 477 8.91 -0.94 -0.95
C THR A 477 8.87 -1.59 0.43
N SER A 478 7.79 -1.39 1.19
CA SER A 478 7.58 -1.92 2.56
C SER A 478 6.37 -2.86 2.69
N ALA A 479 5.82 -3.34 1.56
CA ALA A 479 4.50 -4.00 1.51
C ALA A 479 4.38 -5.33 2.29
N LEU A 480 5.48 -6.00 2.62
CA LEU A 480 5.46 -7.32 3.25
C LEU A 480 6.30 -7.30 4.52
N GLN A 481 5.67 -7.73 5.61
CA GLN A 481 6.39 -8.20 6.79
C GLN A 481 7.24 -9.43 6.43
N PRO A 482 8.37 -9.68 7.10
CA PRO A 482 9.23 -10.82 6.79
C PRO A 482 8.49 -12.14 7.02
N ALA A 483 8.70 -13.13 6.15
CA ALA A 483 7.99 -14.42 6.22
C ALA A 483 8.25 -15.21 7.52
N LEU A 484 9.36 -14.91 8.21
CA LEU A 484 9.80 -15.55 9.44
C LEU A 484 10.16 -14.46 10.46
N GLY A 485 9.46 -14.43 11.60
CA GLY A 485 9.71 -13.48 12.69
C GLY A 485 8.75 -13.67 13.87
N PRO A 486 8.95 -12.98 15.01
CA PRO A 486 8.08 -13.12 16.18
C PRO A 486 6.63 -12.72 15.90
N ALA A 487 6.40 -11.74 15.02
CA ALA A 487 5.07 -11.34 14.57
C ALA A 487 4.34 -12.44 13.76
N THR A 488 5.06 -13.35 13.08
CA THR A 488 4.45 -14.42 12.27
C THR A 488 4.23 -15.71 13.06
N SER A 489 5.03 -15.98 14.09
CA SER A 489 5.04 -17.27 14.79
C SER A 489 3.88 -17.49 15.77
N GLY A 490 3.26 -16.43 16.32
CA GLY A 490 2.18 -16.56 17.31
C GLY A 490 0.79 -16.88 16.74
N LEU A 491 0.50 -16.49 15.50
CA LEU A 491 -0.89 -16.35 14.99
C LEU A 491 -1.23 -17.22 13.77
N TRP A 492 -0.34 -18.13 13.36
CA TRP A 492 -0.52 -18.98 12.16
C TRP A 492 -1.83 -19.80 12.14
N TRP A 493 -2.35 -20.18 13.31
CA TRP A 493 -3.62 -20.91 13.43
C TRP A 493 -4.84 -20.03 13.11
N LEU A 494 -4.79 -18.72 13.41
CA LEU A 494 -5.82 -17.76 12.98
C LEU A 494 -5.80 -17.59 11.46
N ALA A 495 -4.61 -17.56 10.84
CA ALA A 495 -4.49 -17.55 9.39
C ALA A 495 -5.12 -18.81 8.75
N LEU A 496 -4.90 -20.00 9.33
CA LEU A 496 -5.58 -21.23 8.89
C LEU A 496 -7.11 -21.16 9.07
N LEU A 497 -7.60 -20.64 10.21
CA LEU A 497 -9.04 -20.42 10.42
C LEU A 497 -9.62 -19.42 9.42
N ALA A 498 -8.90 -18.35 9.07
CA ALA A 498 -9.30 -17.42 8.03
C ALA A 498 -9.31 -18.08 6.64
N GLY A 499 -8.37 -18.99 6.35
CA GLY A 499 -8.37 -19.82 5.14
C GLY A 499 -9.59 -20.75 5.05
N VAL A 500 -10.00 -21.35 6.18
CA VAL A 500 -11.24 -22.14 6.28
C VAL A 500 -12.49 -21.26 6.18
N LEU A 501 -12.48 -20.06 6.78
CA LEU A 501 -13.59 -19.11 6.70
C LEU A 501 -13.79 -18.61 5.26
N ALA A 502 -12.71 -18.32 4.53
CA ALA A 502 -12.77 -17.99 3.10
C ALA A 502 -13.27 -19.17 2.25
N LEU A 503 -12.92 -20.41 2.60
CA LEU A 503 -13.47 -21.61 1.97
C LEU A 503 -15.01 -21.67 2.14
N VAL A 504 -15.51 -21.38 3.34
CA VAL A 504 -16.94 -21.46 3.71
C VAL A 504 -17.76 -20.27 3.20
N LEU A 505 -17.23 -19.03 3.26
CA LEU A 505 -17.97 -17.82 2.90
C LEU A 505 -17.80 -17.39 1.43
N ILE A 506 -16.70 -17.77 0.77
CA ILE A 506 -16.38 -17.31 -0.59
C ILE A 506 -16.32 -18.48 -1.57
N ALA A 507 -15.49 -19.50 -1.29
CA ALA A 507 -15.18 -20.55 -2.27
C ALA A 507 -16.32 -21.57 -2.46
N LEU A 508 -17.04 -21.93 -1.40
CA LEU A 508 -18.22 -22.79 -1.49
C LEU A 508 -19.47 -22.06 -2.03
N PRO A 509 -19.81 -20.82 -1.60
CA PRO A 509 -21.01 -20.14 -2.10
C PRO A 509 -20.88 -19.69 -3.57
N THR A 510 -19.68 -19.31 -4.04
CA THR A 510 -19.44 -19.08 -5.48
C THR A 510 -19.73 -20.32 -6.32
N ARG A 511 -19.46 -21.53 -5.82
CA ARG A 511 -19.81 -22.81 -6.48
C ARG A 511 -21.33 -22.98 -6.58
N LEU A 512 -22.07 -22.70 -5.50
CA LEU A 512 -23.53 -22.81 -5.47
C LEU A 512 -24.16 -21.83 -6.48
N LEU A 513 -23.73 -20.57 -6.48
CA LEU A 513 -24.17 -19.56 -7.45
C LEU A 513 -23.81 -19.94 -8.90
N ALA A 514 -22.62 -20.51 -9.14
CA ALA A 514 -22.22 -20.98 -10.47
C ALA A 514 -23.04 -22.19 -10.97
N GLY A 515 -23.62 -22.97 -10.05
CA GLY A 515 -24.61 -24.00 -10.38
C GLY A 515 -25.98 -23.40 -10.72
N ALA A 516 -26.45 -22.47 -9.90
CA ALA A 516 -27.72 -21.74 -10.04
C ALA A 516 -27.83 -20.98 -11.39
N LEU A 517 -26.76 -20.26 -11.75
CA LEU A 517 -26.67 -19.58 -13.05
C LEU A 517 -26.52 -20.55 -14.24
N GLY A 518 -26.18 -21.81 -13.97
CA GLY A 518 -26.17 -22.90 -14.95
C GLY A 518 -27.58 -23.42 -15.26
N THR A 519 -28.39 -23.69 -14.22
CA THR A 519 -29.77 -24.16 -14.39
C THR A 519 -30.65 -23.08 -15.03
N LEU A 520 -30.54 -21.83 -14.60
CA LEU A 520 -31.28 -20.71 -15.22
C LEU A 520 -30.98 -20.51 -16.71
N ARG A 521 -29.77 -20.84 -17.17
CA ARG A 521 -29.41 -20.81 -18.60
C ARG A 521 -29.93 -22.02 -19.38
N ALA A 522 -30.24 -23.13 -18.72
CA ALA A 522 -30.91 -24.28 -19.34
C ALA A 522 -32.44 -24.12 -19.40
N LEU A 523 -33.02 -23.39 -18.43
CA LEU A 523 -34.44 -23.03 -18.39
C LEU A 523 -34.80 -21.85 -19.31
N ALA A 524 -33.81 -21.07 -19.77
CA ALA A 524 -34.02 -20.01 -20.75
C ALA A 524 -34.50 -20.61 -22.09
N PRO A 525 -35.66 -20.20 -22.63
CA PRO A 525 -36.18 -20.80 -23.86
C PRO A 525 -35.22 -20.56 -25.01
N ALA A 526 -34.79 -21.65 -25.64
CA ALA A 526 -33.89 -21.59 -26.79
C ALA A 526 -34.55 -20.80 -27.92
N ALA A 527 -34.05 -19.60 -28.19
CA ALA A 527 -34.48 -18.79 -29.32
C ALA A 527 -34.18 -19.56 -30.61
N THR A 528 -35.21 -20.17 -31.19
CA THR A 528 -35.09 -20.96 -32.42
C THR A 528 -34.51 -20.07 -33.52
N PRO A 529 -33.42 -20.47 -34.19
CA PRO A 529 -32.87 -19.69 -35.29
C PRO A 529 -33.92 -19.66 -36.40
N THR A 530 -34.55 -18.50 -36.57
CA THR A 530 -35.66 -18.33 -37.50
C THR A 530 -35.13 -18.58 -38.91
N ALA A 531 -35.57 -19.67 -39.54
CA ALA A 531 -35.06 -20.07 -40.84
C ALA A 531 -35.29 -18.94 -41.84
N ALA A 532 -34.22 -18.37 -42.39
CA ALA A 532 -34.31 -17.24 -43.30
C ALA A 532 -35.10 -17.66 -44.56
N PRO A 533 -36.22 -16.99 -44.90
CA PRO A 533 -37.01 -17.35 -46.05
C PRO A 533 -36.23 -17.08 -47.34
N THR A 534 -35.80 -18.13 -48.01
CA THR A 534 -35.12 -18.06 -49.31
C THR A 534 -36.12 -17.68 -50.40
N ALA A 535 -36.40 -16.38 -50.50
CA ALA A 535 -37.31 -15.82 -51.50
C ALA A 535 -36.80 -16.05 -52.93
N ARG A 536 -37.34 -17.08 -53.60
CA ARG A 536 -37.26 -17.25 -55.06
C ARG A 536 -38.67 -17.12 -55.62
N ALA A 537 -38.97 -15.96 -56.21
CA ALA A 537 -40.29 -15.63 -56.72
C ALA A 537 -40.45 -16.01 -58.21
N SER A 538 -41.54 -16.72 -58.56
CA SER A 538 -42.05 -16.82 -59.93
C SER A 538 -43.53 -17.24 -59.97
N ALA A 539 -44.39 -16.24 -60.17
CA ALA A 539 -45.74 -16.25 -60.76
C ALA A 539 -46.73 -17.44 -60.57
N GLY A 540 -47.94 -17.14 -60.09
CA GLY A 540 -49.14 -17.99 -60.20
C GLY A 540 -50.36 -17.36 -59.50
N PRO A 541 -51.44 -16.97 -60.21
CA PRO A 541 -52.57 -16.25 -59.61
C PRO A 541 -53.69 -17.18 -59.10
N GLY A 542 -54.30 -16.87 -57.94
CA GLY A 542 -55.40 -17.66 -57.37
C GLY A 542 -56.25 -16.93 -56.33
N HIS A 543 -57.51 -16.67 -56.66
CA HIS A 543 -58.52 -16.07 -55.77
C HIS A 543 -58.84 -16.90 -54.49
N ARG A 544 -59.00 -16.24 -53.31
CA ARG A 544 -60.31 -15.98 -52.65
C ARG A 544 -60.21 -15.45 -51.20
N THR A 545 -61.11 -14.49 -50.89
CA THR A 545 -61.78 -14.14 -49.60
C THR A 545 -61.01 -14.08 -48.26
N PRO A 546 -61.22 -13.03 -47.44
CA PRO A 546 -60.75 -12.97 -46.06
C PRO A 546 -61.72 -13.67 -45.08
N SER A 547 -61.20 -14.17 -43.97
CA SER A 547 -61.97 -14.63 -42.81
C SER A 547 -61.38 -14.09 -41.52
N HIS A 548 -62.19 -13.43 -40.68
CA HIS A 548 -61.78 -12.99 -39.36
C HIS A 548 -61.49 -14.19 -38.44
N ALA A 549 -60.36 -14.15 -37.74
CA ALA A 549 -60.11 -14.96 -36.55
C ALA A 549 -59.59 -14.03 -35.45
N VAL A 550 -60.30 -13.96 -34.31
CA VAL A 550 -59.93 -13.12 -33.17
C VAL A 550 -58.93 -13.88 -32.31
N ALA A 551 -57.76 -13.30 -32.07
CA ALA A 551 -56.83 -13.77 -31.05
C ALA A 551 -57.25 -13.23 -29.66
N PRO A 552 -57.34 -14.07 -28.61
CA PRO A 552 -57.76 -13.61 -27.28
C PRO A 552 -56.67 -12.76 -26.60
N VAL A 553 -57.09 -11.72 -25.88
CA VAL A 553 -56.23 -10.96 -24.98
C VAL A 553 -56.02 -11.76 -23.70
N LEU A 554 -54.81 -12.27 -23.50
CA LEU A 554 -54.39 -12.83 -22.21
C LEU A 554 -53.87 -11.71 -21.30
N THR A 555 -54.60 -11.42 -20.24
CA THR A 555 -54.16 -10.54 -19.14
C THR A 555 -53.09 -11.24 -18.30
N PRO A 556 -51.95 -10.60 -17.98
CA PRO A 556 -50.93 -11.21 -17.13
C PRO A 556 -51.39 -11.30 -15.68
N ALA A 557 -51.11 -12.43 -15.03
CA ALA A 557 -51.39 -12.62 -13.60
C ALA A 557 -50.44 -11.78 -12.71
N PRO A 558 -50.90 -11.29 -11.54
CA PRO A 558 -50.07 -10.48 -10.64
C PRO A 558 -49.05 -11.35 -9.88
N GLY A 559 -47.76 -11.20 -10.24
CA GLY A 559 -46.65 -11.82 -9.50
C GLY A 559 -45.31 -11.80 -10.23
N GLY A 560 -45.31 -12.06 -11.54
CA GLY A 560 -44.08 -12.30 -12.33
C GLY A 560 -43.15 -11.10 -12.59
N ALA A 561 -43.42 -9.91 -12.04
CA ALA A 561 -42.72 -8.68 -12.42
C ALA A 561 -41.20 -8.71 -12.16
N ALA A 562 -40.78 -9.21 -11.00
CA ALA A 562 -39.36 -9.32 -10.65
C ALA A 562 -38.62 -10.37 -11.50
N ALA A 563 -39.25 -11.54 -11.74
CA ALA A 563 -38.70 -12.60 -12.58
C ALA A 563 -38.54 -12.16 -14.04
N ALA A 564 -39.52 -11.44 -14.59
CA ALA A 564 -39.44 -10.89 -15.94
C ALA A 564 -38.33 -9.84 -16.10
N VAL A 565 -38.04 -9.05 -15.06
CA VAL A 565 -36.91 -8.11 -15.03
C VAL A 565 -35.58 -8.86 -14.94
N ALA A 566 -35.45 -9.86 -14.06
CA ALA A 566 -34.25 -10.68 -13.95
C ALA A 566 -33.91 -11.43 -15.25
N ALA A 567 -34.91 -12.05 -15.89
CA ALA A 567 -34.74 -12.71 -17.18
C ALA A 567 -34.31 -11.74 -18.30
N ARG A 568 -34.88 -10.52 -18.33
CA ARG A 568 -34.47 -9.46 -19.26
C ARG A 568 -33.04 -8.97 -19.01
N LEU A 569 -32.61 -8.84 -17.76
CA LEU A 569 -31.23 -8.47 -17.41
C LEU A 569 -30.22 -9.55 -17.81
N ILE A 570 -30.55 -10.82 -17.63
CA ILE A 570 -29.70 -11.94 -18.07
C ILE A 570 -29.62 -11.99 -19.60
N ALA A 571 -30.75 -11.84 -20.31
CA ALA A 571 -30.77 -11.78 -21.78
C ALA A 571 -30.07 -10.53 -22.36
N ALA A 572 -29.95 -9.45 -21.58
CA ALA A 572 -29.19 -8.26 -21.94
C ALA A 572 -27.66 -8.42 -21.78
N SER A 573 -27.18 -9.43 -21.04
CA SER A 573 -25.73 -9.58 -20.76
C SER A 573 -24.88 -9.87 -22.01
N ASP A 574 -25.45 -10.49 -23.05
CA ASP A 574 -24.82 -10.66 -24.37
C ASP A 574 -25.04 -9.47 -25.33
N ARG A 575 -25.64 -8.36 -24.86
CA ARG A 575 -26.02 -7.17 -25.68
C ARG A 575 -25.66 -5.83 -25.05
N VAL A 576 -24.55 -5.76 -24.32
CA VAL A 576 -24.02 -4.51 -23.72
C VAL A 576 -23.54 -3.49 -24.78
N LEU A 577 -23.29 -3.92 -26.02
CA LEU A 577 -23.06 -3.01 -27.16
C LEU A 577 -24.23 -3.06 -28.14
N GLY A 578 -25.09 -2.05 -28.08
CA GLY A 578 -26.25 -1.93 -28.95
C GLY A 578 -25.89 -1.59 -30.40
N ARG A 579 -26.07 -2.55 -31.32
CA ARG A 579 -26.22 -2.31 -32.77
C ARG A 579 -27.06 -3.41 -33.42
N ASN A 580 -28.35 -3.14 -33.60
CA ASN A 580 -29.05 -3.72 -34.74
C ASN A 580 -28.43 -3.10 -36.00
N ARG A 581 -27.64 -3.88 -36.74
CA ARG A 581 -27.25 -3.58 -38.13
C ARG A 581 -27.56 -4.80 -38.97
N SER A 582 -28.26 -4.59 -40.09
CA SER A 582 -28.42 -5.59 -41.13
C SER A 582 -27.05 -5.96 -41.74
N PRO A 583 -26.88 -7.19 -42.27
CA PRO A 583 -25.61 -7.64 -42.84
C PRO A 583 -25.43 -7.13 -44.28
N VAL A 584 -25.56 -5.81 -44.47
CA VAL A 584 -25.25 -5.12 -45.74
C VAL A 584 -24.05 -4.23 -45.51
N GLU A 585 -23.14 -4.24 -46.47
CA GLU A 585 -21.82 -3.60 -46.38
C GLU A 585 -21.93 -2.07 -46.32
N TYR A 586 -21.04 -1.45 -45.54
CA TYR A 586 -20.00 -0.58 -46.09
C TYR A 586 -18.83 -0.51 -45.08
N GLU A 587 -17.62 -0.25 -45.60
CA GLU A 587 -16.41 0.12 -44.85
C GLU A 587 -16.03 -0.77 -43.65
N ARG A 588 -15.37 -1.90 -43.94
CA ARG A 588 -14.41 -2.45 -42.97
C ARG A 588 -13.15 -1.57 -42.97
N ALA A 589 -12.99 -0.76 -41.92
CA ALA A 589 -11.67 -0.24 -41.58
C ALA A 589 -10.64 -1.39 -41.52
N PRO A 590 -9.38 -1.18 -41.93
CA PRO A 590 -8.39 -2.24 -41.99
C PRO A 590 -8.22 -2.89 -40.62
N GLN A 591 -8.58 -4.17 -40.52
CA GLN A 591 -8.46 -4.88 -39.25
C GLN A 591 -7.00 -5.13 -38.94
N LEU A 592 -6.42 -4.25 -38.11
CA LEU A 592 -5.11 -4.42 -37.50
C LEU A 592 -5.09 -5.72 -36.70
N THR A 593 -4.59 -6.78 -37.33
CA THR A 593 -4.47 -8.13 -36.75
C THR A 593 -3.31 -8.17 -35.76
N VAL A 594 -3.48 -7.47 -34.62
CA VAL A 594 -2.46 -7.34 -33.56
C VAL A 594 -1.87 -8.71 -33.24
N GLY A 595 -0.54 -8.85 -33.40
CA GLY A 595 0.14 -10.12 -33.20
C GLY A 595 -0.07 -10.69 -31.78
N PRO A 596 0.07 -12.01 -31.56
CA PRO A 596 -0.14 -12.61 -30.25
C PRO A 596 0.82 -12.04 -29.18
N VAL A 597 2.06 -11.70 -29.58
CA VAL A 597 3.05 -11.04 -28.72
C VAL A 597 2.60 -9.62 -28.34
N ALA A 598 2.18 -8.81 -29.31
CA ALA A 598 1.70 -7.44 -29.07
C ALA A 598 0.42 -7.42 -28.22
N ARG A 599 -0.48 -8.41 -28.38
CA ARG A 599 -1.62 -8.61 -27.46
C ARG A 599 -1.19 -8.96 -26.04
N GLY A 600 -0.18 -9.81 -25.90
CA GLY A 600 0.40 -10.15 -24.59
C GLY A 600 1.02 -8.93 -23.91
N LEU A 601 1.82 -8.16 -24.65
CA LEU A 601 2.45 -6.92 -24.16
C LEU A 601 1.41 -5.86 -23.75
N LEU A 602 0.36 -5.66 -24.57
CA LEU A 602 -0.69 -4.68 -24.25
C LEU A 602 -1.47 -5.07 -23.00
N VAL A 603 -1.79 -6.36 -22.80
CA VAL A 603 -2.44 -6.83 -21.56
C VAL A 603 -1.48 -6.75 -20.36
N LEU A 604 -0.19 -7.04 -20.54
CA LEU A 604 0.83 -6.86 -19.48
C LEU A 604 0.93 -5.40 -19.03
N VAL A 605 1.07 -4.47 -19.98
CA VAL A 605 1.16 -3.01 -19.74
C VAL A 605 -0.11 -2.50 -19.04
N ALA A 606 -1.30 -2.91 -19.50
CA ALA A 606 -2.55 -2.47 -18.91
C ALA A 606 -2.81 -3.09 -17.51
N SER A 607 -2.41 -4.34 -17.26
CA SER A 607 -2.45 -4.93 -15.92
C SER A 607 -1.43 -4.28 -14.98
N ALA A 608 -0.23 -3.95 -15.47
CA ALA A 608 0.77 -3.21 -14.69
C ALA A 608 0.25 -1.83 -14.29
N ALA A 609 -0.37 -1.10 -15.22
CA ALA A 609 -1.01 0.19 -14.95
C ALA A 609 -2.12 0.08 -13.91
N ALA A 610 -2.98 -0.95 -14.00
CA ALA A 610 -4.02 -1.21 -13.01
C ALA A 610 -3.44 -1.45 -11.61
N VAL A 611 -2.36 -2.23 -11.51
CA VAL A 611 -1.68 -2.51 -10.23
C VAL A 611 -1.00 -1.26 -9.66
N THR A 612 -0.33 -0.43 -10.48
CA THR A 612 0.24 0.85 -10.01
C THR A 612 -0.82 1.85 -9.55
N LEU A 613 -2.03 1.81 -10.12
CA LEU A 613 -3.15 2.69 -9.74
C LEU A 613 -3.96 2.20 -8.52
N SER A 614 -3.62 1.02 -7.97
CA SER A 614 -4.25 0.48 -6.75
C SER A 614 -3.87 1.23 -5.48
N ALA A 615 -2.72 1.93 -5.49
CA ALA A 615 -2.24 2.78 -4.41
C ALA A 615 -1.88 4.18 -4.96
N PRO A 616 -2.13 5.28 -4.22
CA PRO A 616 -1.53 6.57 -4.55
C PRO A 616 -0.02 6.54 -4.24
N VAL A 617 0.78 7.10 -5.15
CA VAL A 617 2.22 7.36 -4.94
C VAL A 617 2.44 8.88 -5.01
N SER A 618 3.28 9.40 -4.11
CA SER A 618 3.77 10.77 -4.11
C SER A 618 5.07 10.86 -4.93
N GLY A 619 5.10 11.73 -5.94
CA GLY A 619 6.28 11.96 -6.79
C GLY A 619 6.22 11.26 -8.16
N GLU A 620 6.46 12.02 -9.23
CA GLU A 620 6.40 11.52 -10.61
C GLU A 620 7.41 10.41 -10.96
N PRO A 621 8.72 10.50 -10.61
CA PRO A 621 9.68 9.47 -11.04
C PRO A 621 9.49 8.12 -10.33
N ALA A 622 8.97 8.13 -9.09
CA ALA A 622 8.65 6.92 -8.34
C ALA A 622 7.57 6.07 -9.04
N TYR A 623 6.59 6.70 -9.72
CA TYR A 623 5.61 5.98 -10.55
C TYR A 623 6.27 5.19 -11.68
N LEU A 624 7.29 5.74 -12.37
CA LEU A 624 7.94 5.05 -13.47
C LEU A 624 8.81 3.88 -12.99
N ARG A 625 9.55 4.06 -11.88
CA ARG A 625 10.29 2.98 -11.22
C ARG A 625 9.37 1.83 -10.84
N LEU A 626 8.29 2.14 -10.12
CA LEU A 626 7.29 1.17 -9.67
C LEU A 626 6.58 0.50 -10.86
N PHE A 627 6.20 1.23 -11.90
CA PHE A 627 5.56 0.67 -13.10
C PHE A 627 6.46 -0.35 -13.80
N LEU A 628 7.75 -0.07 -13.93
CA LEU A 628 8.72 -1.00 -14.53
C LEU A 628 8.94 -2.24 -13.63
N ALA A 629 9.06 -2.05 -12.31
CA ALA A 629 9.17 -3.15 -11.35
C ALA A 629 7.91 -4.05 -11.37
N VAL A 630 6.71 -3.46 -11.37
CA VAL A 630 5.44 -4.17 -11.51
C VAL A 630 5.36 -4.91 -12.85
N ALA A 631 5.65 -4.26 -13.98
CA ALA A 631 5.58 -4.89 -15.30
C ALA A 631 6.55 -6.08 -15.42
N ALA A 632 7.76 -5.97 -14.87
CA ALA A 632 8.70 -7.08 -14.77
C ALA A 632 8.18 -8.22 -13.86
N ALA A 633 7.62 -7.89 -12.70
CA ALA A 633 7.05 -8.86 -11.76
C ALA A 633 5.88 -9.64 -12.38
N LEU A 634 4.92 -8.95 -13.01
CA LEU A 634 3.78 -9.59 -13.67
C LEU A 634 4.21 -10.47 -14.85
N ALA A 635 5.27 -10.08 -15.57
CA ALA A 635 5.86 -10.90 -16.63
C ALA A 635 6.48 -12.19 -16.08
N VAL A 636 7.23 -12.13 -14.97
CA VAL A 636 7.83 -13.29 -14.30
C VAL A 636 6.75 -14.23 -13.74
N VAL A 637 5.74 -13.70 -13.06
CA VAL A 637 4.61 -14.49 -12.52
C VAL A 637 3.84 -15.18 -13.65
N SER A 638 3.53 -14.46 -14.74
CA SER A 638 2.91 -15.04 -15.94
C SER A 638 3.78 -16.09 -16.64
N ALA A 639 5.10 -15.88 -16.69
CA ALA A 639 6.03 -16.83 -17.27
C ALA A 639 6.10 -18.12 -16.45
N VAL A 640 6.31 -18.05 -15.13
CA VAL A 640 6.36 -19.25 -14.26
C VAL A 640 5.04 -20.04 -14.33
N ALA A 641 3.90 -19.35 -14.25
CA ALA A 641 2.58 -19.96 -14.31
C ALA A 641 2.21 -20.61 -15.66
N THR A 642 2.98 -20.38 -16.72
CA THR A 642 2.74 -20.99 -18.05
C THR A 642 3.87 -21.91 -18.49
N VAL A 643 5.13 -21.51 -18.29
CA VAL A 643 6.33 -22.28 -18.62
C VAL A 643 6.41 -23.56 -17.79
N VAL A 644 6.31 -23.49 -16.45
CA VAL A 644 6.47 -24.67 -15.59
C VAL A 644 5.40 -25.74 -15.90
N PRO A 645 4.08 -25.42 -15.96
CA PRO A 645 3.08 -26.39 -16.40
C PRO A 645 3.29 -26.90 -17.83
N SER A 646 3.73 -26.05 -18.78
CA SER A 646 3.97 -26.50 -20.17
C SER A 646 5.18 -27.45 -20.29
N ALA A 647 6.21 -27.26 -19.46
CA ALA A 647 7.38 -28.12 -19.40
C ALA A 647 6.99 -29.49 -18.83
N VAL A 648 6.24 -29.55 -17.73
CA VAL A 648 5.76 -30.81 -17.14
C VAL A 648 4.72 -31.49 -18.04
N ALA A 649 3.85 -30.74 -18.71
CA ALA A 649 2.93 -31.28 -19.73
C ALA A 649 3.67 -32.06 -20.83
N ARG A 650 4.78 -31.50 -21.32
CA ARG A 650 5.62 -32.13 -22.34
C ARG A 650 6.44 -33.30 -21.78
N ALA A 651 7.07 -33.13 -20.61
CA ALA A 651 8.04 -34.08 -20.07
C ALA A 651 7.42 -35.29 -19.34
N ALA A 652 6.38 -35.06 -18.52
CA ALA A 652 5.77 -36.11 -17.70
C ALA A 652 4.51 -36.73 -18.33
N PHE A 653 3.80 -35.99 -19.20
CA PHE A 653 2.54 -36.44 -19.79
C PHE A 653 2.57 -36.58 -21.33
N GLY A 654 3.61 -36.08 -22.01
CA GLY A 654 3.68 -36.06 -23.48
C GLY A 654 2.62 -35.18 -24.17
N VAL A 655 1.90 -34.35 -23.41
CA VAL A 655 0.74 -33.59 -23.90
C VAL A 655 1.16 -32.26 -24.52
N ALA A 656 0.73 -32.03 -25.76
CA ALA A 656 0.86 -30.73 -26.40
C ALA A 656 0.03 -29.66 -25.65
N SER A 657 0.70 -28.59 -25.23
CA SER A 657 0.10 -27.42 -24.60
C SER A 657 0.46 -26.15 -25.37
N ARG A 658 -0.45 -25.17 -25.35
CA ARG A 658 -0.31 -23.87 -26.03
C ARG A 658 -0.62 -22.77 -25.02
N VAL A 659 0.27 -21.78 -24.91
CA VAL A 659 0.02 -20.58 -24.12
C VAL A 659 -0.94 -19.67 -24.89
N HIS A 660 -1.94 -19.11 -24.21
CA HIS A 660 -2.89 -18.17 -24.80
C HIS A 660 -3.08 -16.96 -23.88
N VAL A 661 -2.91 -15.75 -24.42
CA VAL A 661 -3.26 -14.50 -23.73
C VAL A 661 -4.76 -14.51 -23.45
N HIS A 662 -5.16 -14.17 -22.23
CA HIS A 662 -6.55 -14.30 -21.78
C HIS A 662 -7.11 -12.93 -21.35
N PRO A 663 -7.70 -12.11 -22.25
CA PRO A 663 -8.01 -10.71 -21.98
C PRO A 663 -8.90 -10.46 -20.76
N SER A 664 -9.74 -11.42 -20.34
CA SER A 664 -10.52 -11.29 -19.10
C SER A 664 -9.68 -11.22 -17.83
N TYR A 665 -8.40 -11.61 -17.87
CA TYR A 665 -7.48 -11.42 -16.75
C TYR A 665 -7.15 -9.93 -16.50
N LEU A 666 -7.25 -9.07 -17.51
CA LEU A 666 -7.17 -7.63 -17.33
C LEU A 666 -8.31 -7.13 -16.44
N PHE A 667 -9.54 -7.64 -16.66
CA PHE A 667 -10.69 -7.31 -15.82
C PHE A 667 -10.52 -7.81 -14.38
N VAL A 668 -9.92 -9.00 -14.18
CA VAL A 668 -9.60 -9.51 -12.84
C VAL A 668 -8.54 -8.63 -12.14
N SER A 669 -7.50 -8.19 -12.86
CA SER A 669 -6.47 -7.29 -12.35
C SER A 669 -7.04 -5.91 -11.98
N ALA A 670 -7.85 -5.32 -12.87
CA ALA A 670 -8.54 -4.06 -12.62
C ALA A 670 -9.54 -4.15 -11.44
N LEU A 671 -10.26 -5.27 -11.29
CA LEU A 671 -11.16 -5.50 -10.16
C LEU A 671 -10.38 -5.66 -8.84
N ALA A 672 -9.24 -6.35 -8.85
CA ALA A 672 -8.39 -6.49 -7.66
C ALA A 672 -7.79 -5.14 -7.22
N ALA A 673 -7.35 -4.31 -8.18
CA ALA A 673 -6.92 -2.94 -7.94
C ALA A 673 -8.05 -2.04 -7.41
N LEU A 674 -9.26 -2.15 -7.98
CA LEU A 674 -10.44 -1.41 -7.50
C LEU A 674 -10.82 -1.81 -6.07
N VAL A 675 -10.87 -3.11 -5.75
CA VAL A 675 -11.15 -3.62 -4.40
C VAL A 675 -10.08 -3.16 -3.41
N THR A 676 -8.80 -3.21 -3.79
CA THR A 676 -7.69 -2.66 -3.01
C THR A 676 -7.95 -1.19 -2.67
N ARG A 677 -8.29 -0.38 -3.67
CA ARG A 677 -8.49 1.07 -3.51
C ARG A 677 -9.77 1.44 -2.75
N MET A 678 -10.87 0.68 -2.93
CA MET A 678 -12.15 0.93 -2.25
C MET A 678 -12.13 0.53 -0.77
N LEU A 679 -11.28 -0.42 -0.39
CA LEU A 679 -11.09 -0.85 1.00
C LEU A 679 -9.81 -0.26 1.63
N ASP A 680 -8.97 0.41 0.83
CA ASP A 680 -7.62 0.88 1.19
C ASP A 680 -6.77 -0.23 1.83
N LEU A 681 -6.72 -1.39 1.16
CA LEU A 681 -5.97 -2.57 1.63
C LEU A 681 -4.45 -2.33 1.58
N GLN A 682 -3.77 -2.74 2.64
CA GLN A 682 -2.30 -2.73 2.71
C GLN A 682 -1.82 -4.11 3.20
N PRO A 683 -0.98 -4.86 2.45
CA PRO A 683 -0.54 -4.61 1.07
C PRO A 683 -1.68 -4.58 0.04
N ALA A 684 -1.36 -4.28 -1.21
CA ALA A 684 -2.32 -4.34 -2.32
C ALA A 684 -2.70 -5.78 -2.69
N LEU A 685 -3.97 -6.02 -3.04
CA LEU A 685 -4.42 -7.29 -3.64
C LEU A 685 -4.07 -7.31 -5.13
N VAL A 686 -2.99 -8.02 -5.48
CA VAL A 686 -2.46 -8.06 -6.85
C VAL A 686 -2.85 -9.36 -7.59
N PHE A 687 -3.31 -9.23 -8.84
CA PHE A 687 -3.48 -10.37 -9.76
C PHE A 687 -2.57 -10.18 -10.98
N GLY A 688 -1.70 -11.16 -11.23
CA GLY A 688 -0.52 -11.00 -12.11
C GLY A 688 -0.44 -11.91 -13.33
N LEU A 689 -1.53 -12.57 -13.72
CA LEU A 689 -1.55 -13.45 -14.89
C LEU A 689 -2.03 -12.70 -16.14
N VAL A 690 -1.25 -12.78 -17.22
CA VAL A 690 -1.56 -12.23 -18.55
C VAL A 690 -1.99 -13.32 -19.53
N ALA A 691 -1.50 -14.55 -19.33
CA ALA A 691 -1.76 -15.70 -20.19
C ALA A 691 -2.08 -16.96 -19.38
N GLY A 692 -2.83 -17.87 -19.99
CA GLY A 692 -3.18 -19.18 -19.45
C GLY A 692 -2.70 -20.34 -20.31
N LEU A 693 -2.64 -21.53 -19.72
CA LEU A 693 -2.30 -22.77 -20.40
C LEU A 693 -3.56 -23.40 -21.04
N VAL A 694 -3.55 -23.55 -22.36
CA VAL A 694 -4.53 -24.37 -23.10
C VAL A 694 -3.90 -25.74 -23.37
N VAL A 695 -4.58 -26.80 -22.92
CA VAL A 695 -4.14 -28.19 -23.07
C VAL A 695 -4.94 -28.84 -24.21
N ALA A 696 -4.31 -29.67 -25.03
CA ALA A 696 -4.96 -30.34 -26.16
C ALA A 696 -6.21 -31.16 -25.75
N GLU A 697 -7.20 -31.23 -26.64
CA GLU A 697 -8.54 -31.77 -26.34
C GLU A 697 -8.55 -33.27 -26.00
N GLY A 698 -7.53 -34.01 -26.42
CA GLY A 698 -7.36 -35.44 -26.08
C GLY A 698 -6.84 -35.71 -24.67
N ALA A 699 -6.34 -34.71 -23.93
CA ALA A 699 -5.76 -34.92 -22.60
C ALA A 699 -6.81 -35.40 -21.59
N ARG A 700 -6.49 -36.38 -20.74
CA ARG A 700 -7.43 -36.96 -19.76
C ARG A 700 -7.78 -35.96 -18.66
N ARG A 701 -8.91 -36.19 -17.96
CA ARG A 701 -9.31 -35.35 -16.80
C ARG A 701 -8.22 -35.27 -15.73
N ALA A 702 -7.53 -36.40 -15.47
CA ALA A 702 -6.43 -36.46 -14.51
C ALA A 702 -5.22 -35.62 -14.92
N GLU A 703 -4.79 -35.67 -16.19
CA GLU A 703 -3.71 -34.82 -16.71
C GLU A 703 -4.05 -33.33 -16.58
N ARG A 704 -5.29 -32.94 -16.91
CA ARG A 704 -5.76 -31.56 -16.77
C ARG A 704 -5.80 -31.10 -15.30
N GLY A 705 -6.18 -31.98 -14.38
CA GLY A 705 -6.19 -31.71 -12.94
C GLY A 705 -4.79 -31.62 -12.33
N ALA A 706 -3.88 -32.52 -12.73
CA ALA A 706 -2.48 -32.49 -12.33
C ALA A 706 -1.77 -31.23 -12.85
N LEU A 707 -1.95 -30.84 -14.12
CA LEU A 707 -1.37 -29.61 -14.67
C LEU A 707 -1.93 -28.35 -14.01
N ALA A 708 -3.21 -28.35 -13.64
CA ALA A 708 -3.81 -27.25 -12.88
C ALA A 708 -3.27 -27.17 -11.44
N THR A 709 -2.99 -28.31 -10.81
CA THR A 709 -2.31 -28.42 -9.51
C THR A 709 -0.89 -27.87 -9.60
N ILE A 710 -0.11 -28.29 -10.61
CA ILE A 710 1.26 -27.81 -10.87
C ILE A 710 1.27 -26.29 -11.10
N GLN A 711 0.29 -25.72 -11.81
CA GLN A 711 0.20 -24.28 -12.02
C GLN A 711 0.00 -23.49 -10.71
N VAL A 712 -0.87 -23.97 -9.82
CA VAL A 712 -1.09 -23.34 -8.50
C VAL A 712 0.12 -23.52 -7.59
N VAL A 713 0.71 -24.72 -7.53
CA VAL A 713 1.91 -24.99 -6.72
C VAL A 713 3.11 -24.15 -7.20
N ALA A 714 3.31 -23.98 -8.52
CA ALA A 714 4.36 -23.13 -9.05
C ALA A 714 4.20 -21.65 -8.65
N LEU A 715 2.96 -21.15 -8.57
CA LEU A 715 2.67 -19.82 -8.02
C LEU A 715 2.95 -19.74 -6.52
N LEU A 716 2.51 -20.71 -5.72
CA LEU A 716 2.75 -20.71 -4.28
C LEU A 716 4.25 -20.82 -3.94
N VAL A 717 5.02 -21.60 -4.69
CA VAL A 717 6.48 -21.70 -4.54
C VAL A 717 7.18 -20.41 -4.96
N LEU A 718 6.78 -19.77 -6.06
CA LEU A 718 7.31 -18.46 -6.47
C LEU A 718 7.01 -17.38 -5.43
N GLY A 719 5.78 -17.34 -4.92
CA GLY A 719 5.35 -16.40 -3.89
C GLY A 719 6.11 -16.59 -2.58
N GLY A 720 6.26 -17.83 -2.12
CA GLY A 720 7.02 -18.16 -0.91
C GLY A 720 8.52 -17.82 -1.04
N ALA A 721 9.13 -18.13 -2.19
CA ALA A 721 10.52 -17.76 -2.45
C ALA A 721 10.72 -16.24 -2.46
N ALA A 722 9.83 -15.49 -3.13
CA ALA A 722 9.89 -14.03 -3.13
C ALA A 722 9.64 -13.43 -1.74
N TRP A 723 8.74 -14.00 -0.93
CA TRP A 723 8.45 -13.52 0.42
C TRP A 723 9.56 -13.84 1.44
N LEU A 724 10.31 -14.93 1.24
CA LEU A 724 11.57 -15.17 1.96
C LEU A 724 12.64 -14.15 1.55
N VAL A 725 12.74 -13.81 0.27
CA VAL A 725 13.68 -12.78 -0.23
C VAL A 725 13.27 -11.36 0.19
N SER A 726 11.98 -11.04 0.38
CA SER A 726 11.60 -9.71 0.88
C SER A 726 12.08 -9.48 2.32
N GLY A 727 12.11 -10.53 3.16
CA GLY A 727 12.74 -10.47 4.48
C GLY A 727 14.25 -10.23 4.42
N ALA A 728 14.94 -10.71 3.38
CA ALA A 728 16.37 -10.45 3.13
C ALA A 728 16.70 -9.00 2.77
N LEU A 729 15.71 -8.23 2.31
CA LEU A 729 15.87 -6.87 1.79
C LEU A 729 15.51 -5.79 2.83
N GLN A 730 15.16 -6.18 4.05
CA GLN A 730 14.83 -5.26 5.14
C GLN A 730 16.10 -4.82 5.90
N PRO A 731 16.19 -3.55 6.34
CA PRO A 731 17.28 -3.10 7.21
C PRO A 731 17.34 -3.94 8.50
N GLY A 732 18.53 -4.44 8.85
CA GLY A 732 18.74 -5.27 10.05
C GLY A 732 18.41 -6.76 9.91
N ALA A 733 18.23 -7.28 8.69
CA ALA A 733 17.91 -8.70 8.47
C ALA A 733 19.12 -9.65 8.66
N ASP A 734 19.29 -10.17 9.89
CA ASP A 734 20.24 -11.26 10.19
C ASP A 734 19.80 -12.60 9.57
N LEU A 735 20.14 -12.78 8.29
CA LEU A 735 19.91 -14.03 7.56
C LEU A 735 20.88 -15.14 7.98
N VAL A 736 20.44 -15.91 8.98
CA VAL A 736 21.12 -17.10 9.54
C VAL A 736 22.34 -16.72 10.39
N GLY A 737 22.43 -17.30 11.59
CA GLY A 737 23.49 -17.01 12.55
C GLY A 737 24.90 -17.24 12.00
N SER A 738 25.69 -16.15 11.99
CA SER A 738 27.14 -16.10 12.16
C SER A 738 27.96 -17.33 11.70
N SER A 739 28.36 -17.38 10.42
CA SER A 739 29.47 -18.24 9.98
C SER A 739 30.06 -17.93 8.59
N LEU A 740 29.32 -17.26 7.69
CA LEU A 740 29.81 -16.86 6.37
C LEU A 740 29.98 -15.33 6.30
N GLY A 741 31.06 -14.89 5.64
CA GLY A 741 31.58 -13.53 5.76
C GLY A 741 30.62 -12.43 5.32
N SER A 742 30.70 -11.28 5.99
CA SER A 742 29.82 -10.13 5.83
C SER A 742 29.95 -9.43 4.47
N THR A 743 29.20 -9.89 3.47
CA THR A 743 28.61 -8.97 2.49
C THR A 743 27.38 -8.33 3.09
N SER A 744 27.58 -7.41 4.04
CA SER A 744 26.52 -6.55 4.54
C SER A 744 26.08 -5.63 3.40
N THR A 745 24.96 -5.97 2.76
CA THR A 745 24.17 -5.01 1.95
C THR A 745 23.49 -4.04 2.91
N ALA A 746 24.30 -3.21 3.58
CA ALA A 746 23.83 -2.08 4.35
C ALA A 746 23.05 -1.18 3.38
N ALA A 747 21.74 -1.12 3.56
CA ALA A 747 20.84 -0.37 2.70
C ALA A 747 21.17 1.12 2.83
N LEU A 748 21.93 1.65 1.87
CA LEU A 748 22.20 3.08 1.78
C LEU A 748 20.84 3.79 1.62
N PRO A 749 20.46 4.71 2.54
CA PRO A 749 19.19 5.42 2.43
C PRO A 749 19.21 6.24 1.13
N GLY A 750 18.35 5.87 0.20
CA GLY A 750 18.29 6.46 -1.14
C GLY A 750 18.86 5.62 -2.29
N ASP A 751 19.22 4.34 -2.12
CA ASP A 751 19.61 3.49 -3.26
C ASP A 751 18.40 3.22 -4.20
N PRO A 752 18.41 3.72 -5.44
CA PRO A 752 17.29 3.60 -6.38
C PRO A 752 17.13 2.19 -6.97
N VAL A 753 18.21 1.39 -6.98
CA VAL A 753 18.22 0.00 -7.46
C VAL A 753 17.67 -0.91 -6.38
N LEU A 754 18.09 -0.73 -5.13
CA LEU A 754 17.56 -1.50 -3.99
C LEU A 754 16.05 -1.27 -3.82
N ALA A 755 15.57 -0.03 -3.95
CA ALA A 755 14.14 0.28 -3.93
C ALA A 755 13.37 -0.44 -5.06
N ALA A 756 13.89 -0.41 -6.30
CA ALA A 756 13.27 -1.10 -7.43
C ALA A 756 13.29 -2.64 -7.28
N VAL A 757 14.35 -3.20 -6.70
CA VAL A 757 14.45 -4.64 -6.38
C VAL A 757 13.45 -5.03 -5.29
N ALA A 758 13.30 -4.20 -4.24
CA ALA A 758 12.29 -4.39 -3.22
C ALA A 758 10.88 -4.38 -3.84
N GLU A 759 10.52 -3.36 -4.62
CA GLU A 759 9.21 -3.28 -5.30
C GLU A 759 8.95 -4.51 -6.17
N PHE A 760 9.94 -4.94 -6.97
CA PHE A 760 9.83 -6.13 -7.81
C PHE A 760 9.56 -7.40 -6.98
N VAL A 761 10.35 -7.65 -5.92
CA VAL A 761 10.20 -8.85 -5.08
C VAL A 761 8.86 -8.85 -4.34
N HIS A 762 8.46 -7.71 -3.76
CA HIS A 762 7.17 -7.55 -3.09
C HIS A 762 5.99 -7.79 -4.04
N VAL A 763 6.03 -7.23 -5.25
CA VAL A 763 4.98 -7.44 -6.26
C VAL A 763 4.97 -8.89 -6.77
N VAL A 764 6.12 -9.54 -6.96
CA VAL A 764 6.16 -10.98 -7.34
C VAL A 764 5.47 -11.83 -6.27
N ALA A 765 5.72 -11.59 -4.98
CA ALA A 765 5.07 -12.33 -3.89
C ALA A 765 3.55 -12.09 -3.87
N LEU A 766 3.11 -10.84 -3.81
CA LEU A 766 1.69 -10.47 -3.79
C LEU A 766 0.93 -10.97 -5.01
N ALA A 767 1.48 -10.76 -6.21
CA ALA A 767 0.89 -11.20 -7.46
C ALA A 767 0.79 -12.74 -7.53
N SER A 768 1.75 -13.47 -6.96
CA SER A 768 1.74 -14.93 -6.96
C SER A 768 0.65 -15.49 -6.04
N PHE A 769 0.58 -15.03 -4.79
CA PHE A 769 -0.44 -15.49 -3.83
C PHE A 769 -1.85 -15.06 -4.22
N GLY A 770 -2.03 -13.81 -4.65
CA GLY A 770 -3.31 -13.31 -5.17
C GLY A 770 -3.78 -14.08 -6.40
N SER A 771 -2.88 -14.37 -7.35
CA SER A 771 -3.21 -15.20 -8.51
C SER A 771 -3.56 -16.65 -8.13
N ALA A 772 -2.84 -17.26 -7.19
CA ALA A 772 -3.11 -18.63 -6.73
C ALA A 772 -4.52 -18.74 -6.13
N ALA A 773 -4.87 -17.86 -5.18
CA ALA A 773 -6.18 -17.84 -4.54
C ALA A 773 -7.32 -17.57 -5.52
N VAL A 774 -7.18 -16.56 -6.40
CA VAL A 774 -8.20 -16.21 -7.41
C VAL A 774 -8.40 -17.34 -8.43
N LEU A 775 -7.33 -18.03 -8.85
CA LEU A 775 -7.44 -19.18 -9.75
C LEU A 775 -8.19 -20.36 -9.13
N LEU A 776 -8.12 -20.53 -7.80
CA LEU A 776 -8.79 -21.61 -7.06
C LEU A 776 -10.29 -21.36 -6.85
N VAL A 777 -10.80 -20.14 -7.04
CA VAL A 777 -12.24 -19.86 -6.95
C VAL A 777 -13.00 -20.62 -8.07
N PRO A 778 -14.03 -21.44 -7.76
CA PRO A 778 -14.63 -22.39 -8.70
C PRO A 778 -15.66 -21.79 -9.68
N LEU A 779 -15.41 -20.58 -10.19
CA LEU A 779 -16.32 -19.84 -11.08
C LEU A 779 -16.18 -20.26 -12.55
N GLY A 780 -17.32 -20.43 -13.24
CA GLY A 780 -17.39 -20.56 -14.70
C GLY A 780 -16.57 -21.72 -15.27
N ARG A 781 -15.44 -21.40 -15.92
CA ARG A 781 -14.46 -22.34 -16.52
C ARG A 781 -13.06 -22.24 -15.87
N SER A 782 -12.97 -21.82 -14.60
CA SER A 782 -11.70 -21.59 -13.89
C SER A 782 -10.81 -22.84 -13.75
N LEU A 783 -9.61 -22.65 -13.19
CA LEU A 783 -8.75 -23.77 -12.77
C LEU A 783 -9.34 -24.44 -11.54
N GLY A 784 -9.74 -23.67 -10.52
CA GLY A 784 -10.36 -24.16 -9.28
C GLY A 784 -11.51 -25.13 -9.51
N ARG A 785 -12.42 -24.83 -10.45
CA ARG A 785 -13.50 -25.75 -10.84
C ARG A 785 -12.96 -27.07 -11.40
N ARG A 786 -11.92 -27.03 -12.25
CA ARG A 786 -11.30 -28.23 -12.83
C ARG A 786 -10.52 -29.06 -11.80
N LEU A 787 -9.95 -28.45 -10.76
CA LEU A 787 -9.42 -29.20 -9.62
C LEU A 787 -10.54 -29.84 -8.82
N LEU A 788 -11.59 -29.08 -8.46
CA LEU A 788 -12.72 -29.54 -7.66
C LEU A 788 -13.49 -30.70 -8.32
N ASP A 789 -13.68 -30.64 -9.64
CA ASP A 789 -14.33 -31.69 -10.43
C ASP A 789 -13.42 -32.94 -10.68
N TRP A 790 -12.14 -32.88 -10.28
CA TRP A 790 -11.17 -33.99 -10.38
C TRP A 790 -10.80 -34.60 -9.03
N SER A 791 -10.47 -33.76 -8.04
CA SER A 791 -10.08 -34.13 -6.68
C SER A 791 -10.47 -32.99 -5.71
N PRO A 792 -11.64 -33.10 -5.05
CA PRO A 792 -12.05 -32.13 -4.02
C PRO A 792 -11.02 -31.97 -2.90
N ALA A 793 -10.36 -33.07 -2.50
CA ALA A 793 -9.32 -33.05 -1.48
C ALA A 793 -8.11 -32.20 -1.91
N THR A 794 -7.63 -32.35 -3.15
CA THR A 794 -6.52 -31.53 -3.69
C THR A 794 -6.94 -30.07 -3.82
N TRP A 795 -8.19 -29.78 -4.18
CA TRP A 795 -8.71 -28.42 -4.21
C TRP A 795 -8.75 -27.76 -2.82
N VAL A 796 -9.26 -28.44 -1.80
CA VAL A 796 -9.23 -27.93 -0.40
C VAL A 796 -7.80 -27.74 0.09
N LEU A 797 -6.92 -28.72 -0.15
CA LEU A 797 -5.52 -28.72 0.28
C LEU A 797 -4.70 -27.56 -0.33
N LEU A 798 -5.09 -27.03 -1.50
CA LEU A 798 -4.50 -25.81 -2.06
C LEU A 798 -5.23 -24.54 -1.62
N THR A 799 -6.56 -24.58 -1.49
CA THR A 799 -7.38 -23.40 -1.20
C THR A 799 -7.17 -22.89 0.21
N VAL A 800 -7.19 -23.77 1.23
CA VAL A 800 -6.99 -23.35 2.63
C VAL A 800 -5.64 -22.65 2.84
N PRO A 801 -4.47 -23.20 2.44
CA PRO A 801 -3.21 -22.47 2.62
C PRO A 801 -3.07 -21.24 1.72
N SER A 802 -3.64 -21.22 0.50
CA SER A 802 -3.59 -20.03 -0.36
C SER A 802 -4.32 -18.83 0.28
N PHE A 803 -5.50 -19.07 0.85
CA PHE A 803 -6.25 -18.02 1.56
C PHE A 803 -5.68 -17.74 2.96
N ALA A 804 -5.08 -18.72 3.64
CA ALA A 804 -4.39 -18.50 4.90
C ALA A 804 -3.16 -17.59 4.75
N VAL A 805 -2.32 -17.81 3.73
CA VAL A 805 -1.19 -16.92 3.44
C VAL A 805 -1.68 -15.53 3.09
N LEU A 806 -2.73 -15.36 2.27
CA LEU A 806 -3.29 -14.03 2.03
C LEU A 806 -3.78 -13.36 3.33
N ALA A 807 -4.54 -14.06 4.18
CA ALA A 807 -4.98 -13.52 5.45
C ALA A 807 -3.81 -13.10 6.35
N MET A 808 -2.73 -13.87 6.34
CA MET A 808 -1.48 -13.56 7.04
C MET A 808 -0.80 -12.30 6.49
N LEU A 809 -0.78 -12.10 5.16
CA LEU A 809 -0.24 -10.88 4.54
C LEU A 809 -1.07 -9.63 4.86
N PHE A 810 -2.40 -9.74 4.93
CA PHE A 810 -3.29 -8.64 5.32
C PHE A 810 -3.40 -8.44 6.84
N THR A 811 -2.79 -9.29 7.67
CA THR A 811 -2.93 -9.24 9.14
C THR A 811 -2.52 -7.89 9.75
N PRO A 812 -1.42 -7.21 9.33
CA PRO A 812 -1.07 -5.88 9.86
C PRO A 812 -2.18 -4.85 9.65
N TRP A 813 -2.73 -4.78 8.42
CA TRP A 813 -3.85 -3.89 8.11
C TRP A 813 -5.11 -4.23 8.89
N PHE A 814 -5.42 -5.52 9.11
CA PHE A 814 -6.54 -5.87 9.99
C PHE A 814 -6.32 -5.31 11.40
N VAL A 815 -5.14 -5.51 12.00
CA VAL A 815 -4.82 -5.00 13.36
C VAL A 815 -4.95 -3.48 13.40
N GLU A 816 -4.31 -2.77 12.47
CA GLU A 816 -4.36 -1.30 12.36
C GLU A 816 -5.80 -0.77 12.18
N ARG A 817 -6.57 -1.34 11.25
CA ARG A 817 -7.98 -0.96 11.02
C ARG A 817 -8.85 -1.27 12.25
N THR A 818 -8.61 -2.39 12.95
CA THR A 818 -9.33 -2.73 14.19
C THR A 818 -9.03 -1.75 15.33
N ALA A 819 -7.77 -1.29 15.45
CA ALA A 819 -7.36 -0.35 16.49
C ALA A 819 -7.95 1.05 16.22
N ALA A 820 -7.83 1.55 14.98
CA ALA A 820 -8.36 2.85 14.59
C ALA A 820 -9.91 2.89 14.61
N ASN A 821 -10.57 1.80 14.21
CA ASN A 821 -12.03 1.71 14.11
C ASN A 821 -12.50 0.26 14.41
N PRO A 822 -12.84 -0.10 15.66
CA PRO A 822 -13.19 -1.48 16.02
C PRO A 822 -14.43 -2.01 15.29
N GLY A 823 -15.36 -1.15 14.87
CA GLY A 823 -16.49 -1.54 14.02
C GLY A 823 -16.08 -1.95 12.59
N SER A 824 -14.95 -1.44 12.07
CA SER A 824 -14.48 -1.73 10.71
C SER A 824 -13.95 -3.16 10.56
N ALA A 825 -13.44 -3.75 11.65
CA ALA A 825 -13.02 -5.14 11.75
C ALA A 825 -14.11 -6.13 11.27
N VAL A 826 -15.36 -5.78 11.56
CA VAL A 826 -16.53 -6.61 11.30
C VAL A 826 -17.03 -6.47 9.85
N LEU A 827 -16.61 -5.41 9.14
CA LEU A 827 -17.09 -5.11 7.78
C LEU A 827 -16.74 -6.21 6.78
N LEU A 828 -15.48 -6.66 6.72
CA LEU A 828 -15.05 -7.67 5.76
C LEU A 828 -15.72 -9.05 5.98
N PRO A 829 -15.78 -9.62 7.21
CA PRO A 829 -16.52 -10.85 7.44
C PRO A 829 -18.04 -10.69 7.25
N VAL A 830 -18.64 -9.52 7.53
CA VAL A 830 -20.06 -9.26 7.22
C VAL A 830 -20.32 -9.20 5.71
N LEU A 831 -19.45 -8.56 4.93
CA LEU A 831 -19.54 -8.57 3.46
C LEU A 831 -19.40 -9.99 2.90
N ALA A 832 -18.47 -10.79 3.43
CA ALA A 832 -18.31 -12.19 3.05
C ALA A 832 -19.53 -13.05 3.46
N ALA A 833 -20.09 -12.85 4.65
CA ALA A 833 -21.28 -13.56 5.12
C ALA A 833 -22.56 -13.16 4.35
N GLY A 834 -22.72 -11.87 4.04
CA GLY A 834 -23.81 -11.37 3.19
C GLY A 834 -23.72 -11.91 1.77
N PHE A 835 -22.52 -11.93 1.18
CA PHE A 835 -22.26 -12.56 -0.11
C PHE A 835 -22.58 -14.06 -0.09
N ALA A 836 -22.17 -14.78 0.96
CA ALA A 836 -22.49 -16.19 1.16
C ALA A 836 -24.00 -16.42 1.22
N ALA A 837 -24.72 -15.63 2.02
CA ALA A 837 -26.17 -15.70 2.17
C ALA A 837 -26.90 -15.44 0.84
N VAL A 838 -26.50 -14.42 0.07
CA VAL A 838 -27.05 -14.15 -1.27
C VAL A 838 -26.82 -15.32 -2.23
N CYS A 839 -25.60 -15.88 -2.25
CA CYS A 839 -25.29 -17.04 -3.10
C CYS A 839 -26.11 -18.29 -2.73
N VAL A 840 -26.30 -18.55 -1.43
CA VAL A 840 -27.13 -19.67 -0.93
C VAL A 840 -28.61 -19.43 -1.22
N ALA A 841 -29.12 -18.21 -1.05
CA ALA A 841 -30.50 -17.85 -1.35
C ALA A 841 -30.84 -17.99 -2.85
N VAL A 842 -29.96 -17.48 -3.73
CA VAL A 842 -30.12 -17.67 -5.19
C VAL A 842 -30.08 -19.16 -5.54
N TRP A 843 -29.14 -19.92 -4.99
CA TRP A 843 -29.07 -21.37 -5.23
C TRP A 843 -30.34 -22.10 -4.77
N ALA A 844 -30.82 -21.83 -3.56
CA ALA A 844 -32.04 -22.43 -3.02
C ALA A 844 -33.26 -22.09 -3.89
N TRP A 845 -33.42 -20.82 -4.28
CA TRP A 845 -34.49 -20.40 -5.19
C TRP A 845 -34.42 -21.13 -6.54
N THR A 846 -33.24 -21.23 -7.16
CA THR A 846 -33.07 -21.96 -8.43
C THR A 846 -33.20 -23.49 -8.34
N ARG A 847 -33.21 -24.06 -7.14
CA ARG A 847 -33.26 -25.52 -6.91
C ARG A 847 -34.60 -26.02 -6.37
N PHE A 848 -35.38 -25.15 -5.72
CA PHE A 848 -36.61 -25.54 -5.05
C PHE A 848 -37.85 -24.75 -5.50
N ILE A 849 -37.68 -23.57 -6.13
CA ILE A 849 -38.79 -22.72 -6.58
C ILE A 849 -38.83 -22.69 -8.10
N ALA A 850 -37.76 -22.19 -8.75
CA ALA A 850 -37.71 -22.06 -10.22
C ALA A 850 -37.71 -23.39 -11.00
N THR A 851 -37.62 -24.54 -10.31
CA THR A 851 -37.83 -25.88 -10.88
C THR A 851 -39.24 -26.41 -10.66
N ALA A 852 -39.91 -26.01 -9.56
CA ALA A 852 -41.32 -26.35 -9.33
C ALA A 852 -42.22 -25.59 -10.32
N ASP A 853 -41.95 -24.29 -10.50
CA ASP A 853 -42.56 -23.41 -11.52
C ASP A 853 -42.28 -23.85 -12.99
N ALA A 854 -41.64 -25.00 -13.20
CA ALA A 854 -41.27 -25.58 -14.50
C ALA A 854 -41.60 -27.09 -14.62
N GLU A 855 -42.19 -27.70 -13.59
CA GLU A 855 -42.75 -29.06 -13.63
C GLU A 855 -44.30 -29.05 -13.66
N ASP A 856 -44.94 -27.93 -13.29
CA ASP A 856 -46.35 -27.57 -13.55
C ASP A 856 -46.55 -26.87 -14.92
#